data_AF-A0A3B4YR37-F1
#
_entry.id   AF-A0A3B4YR37-F1
#
_cell.length_a   1.000
_cell.length_b   1.000
_cell.length_c   1.000
_cell.angle_alpha   90.00
_cell.angle_beta   90.00
_cell.angle_gamma   90.00
#
_symmetry.space_group_name_H-M   'P 1'
#
loop_
_entity.id
_entity.type
_entity.pdbx_description
1 polymer ?
#
loop_
_entity_poly.entity_id
_entity_poly.type
_entity_poly.pdbx_seq_one_letter_code
_entity_poly.pdbx_strand_id
1 'polypeptide(L)'
;MDTHTVHVCLTVCVCVCVCVCVFQACVPGFRRVNGDLYNGVCEACHCHGHATQCNEVTGHCLDCFHHTTGPHCDTCLPGYYGNATHGSPADCQSCACPLNLPSNNFSPTCHLGEEGELLCDQCPPGYTGPRCNRCSNGYYGSPTVPGGSCQPCDCHGNLDLSTPGSCDPITGQCLRCRQGYGGAACDSCADGYYGDAVTAKNCQPCQCHTNGSVYEVCNKETGQCQCKENVVGRQCDECMVSSHICGQCVPCHCNSFGSKSFDCDETGQCRCQPGVTGPKCDRCSRGFFNFQEGGCTPCQCGHVGDNCDANTGQCICPPNTIGERCDRCAPNYWGHDIVTGCKECGCSAIGSVSLQCNINTGCCLCRDSFRGEKCNECQIGYRDFPQCTQCECNISGSDSQTCDLERGVCACADRTGKCSCKVQTSTIGSNLTPFKLIIVLLTLKPEQTVLPLVDKSNTVETRRGVSFQHPEILAHAELVTSTLSEPYYWKLPEQFRGSMITAYGGQLKYAVYYEARDETGPSSYEPQVIIKGGPNRSIVMTRHIPGLQIGQLTRHEIDMTEHEWKYADGRSMTREDFMDILFYVDYILIKASHGNLMRHSRISEISLTVAEEGRSTKESEKAHQIEKCDCPLGYSGLSCEECAAGFYRLRPGSLTPAPASRVPIAAGMGSCVQCQCSGHSSTCDPETSICQNCQDNTEGDRCERCAPGFYGVVRGFPDDCKPCACPLTSPENNFSPTCVTEGIDDYRCTACPEGYEGKYCERCATGYHGNPRMPGSHCEECKCSLWGALPGPCDPVTGQCRCRVGASGKSCDQCMDRHVCGPKTQHVQRQSCQTADTK
;
A
#
# COMPACT_ATOMS: atom_id res chain seq x y z
N MET A 1 -7.87 -98.70 -43.45
CA MET A 1 -7.49 -100.06 -43.03
C MET A 1 -7.95 -100.21 -41.60
N ASP A 2 -8.87 -101.16 -41.40
CA ASP A 2 -9.10 -101.96 -40.18
C ASP A 2 -9.51 -101.22 -38.90
N THR A 3 -10.51 -101.59 -38.08
CA THR A 3 -11.38 -102.77 -37.89
C THR A 3 -12.42 -102.34 -36.81
N HIS A 4 -13.74 -102.56 -36.92
CA HIS A 4 -14.50 -103.73 -36.40
C HIS A 4 -14.11 -104.13 -34.94
N THR A 5 -14.95 -104.38 -33.91
CA THR A 5 -16.38 -104.69 -33.65
C THR A 5 -16.50 -104.79 -32.09
N VAL A 6 -17.62 -104.56 -31.36
CA VAL A 6 -18.68 -105.51 -30.86
C VAL A 6 -19.36 -104.76 -29.67
N HIS A 7 -20.65 -104.39 -29.61
CA HIS A 7 -21.96 -105.09 -29.57
C HIS A 7 -22.42 -105.70 -28.22
N VAL A 8 -23.50 -105.14 -27.63
CA VAL A 8 -24.71 -105.82 -27.04
C VAL A 8 -25.86 -104.77 -27.07
N CYS A 9 -26.86 -104.81 -27.97
CA CYS A 9 -28.14 -105.56 -28.07
C CYS A 9 -29.31 -105.22 -27.11
N LEU A 10 -30.39 -104.65 -27.71
CA LEU A 10 -31.87 -104.74 -27.49
C LEU A 10 -32.46 -104.71 -26.04
N THR A 11 -33.62 -104.09 -25.70
CA THR A 11 -34.93 -104.01 -26.41
C THR A 11 -35.92 -103.06 -25.65
N VAL A 12 -36.77 -102.33 -26.40
CA VAL A 12 -38.16 -101.79 -26.18
C VAL A 12 -38.56 -101.03 -24.90
N CYS A 13 -39.02 -99.77 -25.03
CA CYS A 13 -40.43 -99.31 -24.84
C CYS A 13 -40.56 -97.77 -24.66
N VAL A 14 -41.33 -97.15 -25.58
CA VAL A 14 -42.30 -96.04 -25.42
C VAL A 14 -41.99 -94.88 -24.45
N CYS A 15 -41.50 -93.76 -25.00
CA CYS A 15 -42.01 -92.38 -24.83
C CYS A 15 -40.96 -91.39 -25.35
N VAL A 16 -41.38 -90.33 -26.02
CA VAL A 16 -40.50 -89.28 -26.56
C VAL A 16 -39.87 -88.50 -25.40
N CYS A 17 -38.67 -88.87 -24.98
CA CYS A 17 -37.82 -88.04 -24.12
C CYS A 17 -36.87 -87.24 -25.02
N VAL A 18 -37.06 -85.92 -25.06
CA VAL A 18 -36.04 -85.00 -25.57
C VAL A 18 -34.86 -85.06 -24.59
N CYS A 19 -33.78 -85.76 -24.96
CA CYS A 19 -32.52 -85.67 -24.22
C CYS A 19 -31.97 -84.24 -24.34
N VAL A 20 -32.19 -83.42 -23.31
CA VAL A 20 -31.46 -82.15 -23.15
C VAL A 20 -30.05 -82.52 -22.70
N CYS A 21 -29.06 -82.40 -23.59
CA CYS A 21 -27.65 -82.50 -23.21
C CYS A 21 -27.29 -81.29 -22.34
N VAL A 22 -26.99 -81.50 -21.06
CA VAL A 22 -26.48 -80.46 -20.17
C VAL A 22 -24.96 -80.42 -20.32
N PHE A 23 -24.43 -79.41 -21.01
CA PHE A 23 -22.99 -79.15 -21.05
C PHE A 23 -22.53 -78.54 -19.71
N GLN A 24 -22.00 -79.39 -18.83
CA GLN A 24 -21.74 -79.09 -17.42
C GLN A 24 -20.62 -78.05 -17.18
N ALA A 25 -19.67 -77.89 -18.12
CA ALA A 25 -18.60 -76.87 -18.11
C ALA A 25 -18.21 -76.49 -19.55
N CYS A 26 -17.66 -75.29 -19.76
CA CYS A 26 -16.95 -74.98 -21.01
C CYS A 26 -15.57 -75.64 -20.99
N VAL A 27 -15.03 -76.02 -22.15
CA VAL A 27 -13.65 -76.52 -22.22
C VAL A 27 -12.65 -75.40 -21.85
N PRO A 28 -11.47 -75.72 -21.29
CA PRO A 28 -10.47 -74.72 -20.92
C PRO A 28 -10.16 -73.77 -22.09
N GLY A 29 -10.11 -72.47 -21.82
CA GLY A 29 -9.93 -71.43 -22.85
C GLY A 29 -11.23 -70.91 -23.47
N PHE A 30 -12.40 -71.35 -22.96
CA PHE A 30 -13.72 -70.84 -23.35
C PHE A 30 -14.55 -70.45 -22.12
N ARG A 31 -15.34 -69.38 -22.22
CA ARG A 31 -16.24 -68.86 -21.19
C ARG A 31 -17.70 -69.01 -21.59
N ARG A 32 -18.61 -69.00 -20.62
CA ARG A 32 -20.06 -69.00 -20.86
C ARG A 32 -20.54 -67.60 -21.24
N VAL A 33 -21.27 -67.50 -22.34
CA VAL A 33 -21.99 -66.27 -22.69
C VAL A 33 -23.21 -66.15 -21.76
N ASN A 34 -23.36 -65.01 -21.07
CA ASN A 34 -24.45 -64.68 -20.14
C ASN A 34 -24.61 -65.58 -18.89
N GLY A 35 -23.69 -66.51 -18.62
CA GLY A 35 -23.73 -67.37 -17.42
C GLY A 35 -24.84 -68.44 -17.43
N ASP A 36 -25.47 -68.68 -18.58
CA ASP A 36 -26.60 -69.60 -18.71
C ASP A 36 -26.16 -71.08 -18.61
N LEU A 37 -26.71 -71.80 -17.62
CA LEU A 37 -26.36 -73.19 -17.32
C LEU A 37 -27.04 -74.22 -18.25
N TYR A 38 -28.16 -73.86 -18.87
CA TYR A 38 -28.96 -74.69 -19.77
C TYR A 38 -29.02 -74.05 -21.15
N ASN A 39 -28.64 -74.78 -22.22
CA ASN A 39 -28.50 -74.26 -23.59
C ASN A 39 -27.49 -73.09 -23.79
N GLY A 40 -26.58 -72.86 -22.83
CA GLY A 40 -25.57 -71.80 -22.93
C GLY A 40 -24.52 -72.03 -24.02
N VAL A 41 -24.10 -70.94 -24.68
CA VAL A 41 -23.05 -70.94 -25.72
C VAL A 41 -21.70 -70.66 -25.06
N CYS A 42 -20.68 -71.47 -25.37
CA CYS A 42 -19.29 -71.23 -24.95
C CYS A 42 -18.56 -70.44 -26.04
N GLU A 43 -17.90 -69.34 -25.65
CA GLU A 43 -17.09 -68.47 -26.51
C GLU A 43 -15.62 -68.52 -26.07
N ALA A 44 -14.68 -68.41 -27.01
CA ALA A 44 -13.26 -68.38 -26.70
C ALA A 44 -12.92 -67.18 -25.79
N CYS A 45 -11.99 -67.39 -24.85
CA CYS A 45 -11.48 -66.33 -23.99
C CYS A 45 -10.78 -65.24 -24.82
N HIS A 46 -11.19 -63.98 -24.66
CA HIS A 46 -10.53 -62.85 -25.31
C HIS A 46 -9.46 -62.27 -24.39
N CYS A 47 -8.26 -62.83 -24.48
CA CYS A 47 -7.11 -62.46 -23.66
C CYS A 47 -5.98 -61.85 -24.49
N HIS A 48 -6.29 -61.36 -25.70
CA HIS A 48 -5.31 -60.84 -26.66
C HIS A 48 -4.10 -61.79 -26.88
N GLY A 49 -4.26 -63.10 -26.76
CA GLY A 49 -3.14 -64.05 -26.90
C GLY A 49 -2.14 -64.08 -25.74
N HIS A 50 -2.46 -63.41 -24.61
CA HIS A 50 -1.63 -63.32 -23.41
C HIS A 50 -2.10 -64.18 -22.24
N ALA A 51 -3.16 -64.97 -22.42
CA ALA A 51 -3.56 -66.03 -21.49
C ALA A 51 -4.19 -67.18 -22.27
N THR A 52 -3.98 -68.42 -21.82
CA THR A 52 -4.58 -69.62 -22.41
C THR A 52 -5.90 -70.02 -21.75
N GLN A 53 -6.22 -69.42 -20.59
CA GLN A 53 -7.40 -69.75 -19.80
C GLN A 53 -8.05 -68.48 -19.27
N CYS A 54 -9.36 -68.52 -19.06
CA CYS A 54 -10.11 -67.47 -18.39
C CYS A 54 -11.18 -68.07 -17.50
N ASN A 55 -11.66 -67.28 -16.54
CA ASN A 55 -12.74 -67.66 -15.65
C ASN A 55 -14.02 -67.96 -16.45
N GLU A 56 -14.63 -69.12 -16.20
CA GLU A 56 -15.77 -69.64 -16.97
C GLU A 56 -17.00 -68.73 -16.94
N VAL A 57 -17.15 -67.87 -15.94
CA VAL A 57 -18.33 -67.01 -15.74
C VAL A 57 -18.01 -65.55 -16.05
N THR A 58 -16.92 -65.01 -15.51
CA THR A 58 -16.57 -63.59 -15.69
C THR A 58 -15.84 -63.32 -16.99
N GLY A 59 -15.21 -64.33 -17.61
CA GLY A 59 -14.37 -64.16 -18.78
C GLY A 59 -13.01 -63.51 -18.49
N HIS A 60 -12.67 -63.30 -17.21
CA HIS A 60 -11.38 -62.74 -16.81
C HIS A 60 -10.25 -63.72 -17.06
N CYS A 61 -9.23 -63.26 -17.78
CA CYS A 61 -8.07 -64.05 -18.11
C CYS A 61 -7.29 -64.43 -16.85
N LEU A 62 -6.86 -65.68 -16.79
CA LEU A 62 -6.10 -66.25 -15.67
C LEU A 62 -4.64 -66.35 -16.09
N ASP A 63 -3.73 -66.01 -15.18
CA ASP A 63 -2.28 -66.13 -15.35
C ASP A 63 -1.75 -65.47 -16.63
N CYS A 64 -2.03 -64.16 -16.78
CA CYS A 64 -1.50 -63.35 -17.90
C CYS A 64 0.03 -63.51 -18.01
N PHE A 65 0.49 -63.88 -19.21
CA PHE A 65 1.91 -64.02 -19.57
C PHE A 65 2.33 -62.90 -20.53
N HIS A 66 3.64 -62.81 -20.84
CA HIS A 66 4.25 -61.70 -21.59
C HIS A 66 4.17 -60.34 -20.87
N HIS A 67 4.24 -60.36 -19.54
CA HIS A 67 4.23 -59.16 -18.68
C HIS A 67 2.97 -58.28 -18.83
N THR A 68 1.84 -58.89 -19.17
CA THR A 68 0.54 -58.21 -19.21
C THR A 68 -0.25 -58.41 -17.91
N THR A 69 -1.24 -57.57 -17.69
CA THR A 69 -2.14 -57.58 -16.55
C THR A 69 -3.50 -57.00 -16.95
N GLY A 70 -4.43 -56.97 -16.00
CA GLY A 70 -5.81 -56.56 -16.24
C GLY A 70 -6.74 -57.74 -16.55
N PRO A 71 -8.07 -57.49 -16.56
CA PRO A 71 -9.08 -58.52 -16.71
C PRO A 71 -9.01 -59.27 -18.05
N HIS A 72 -8.43 -58.65 -19.08
CA HIS A 72 -8.28 -59.22 -20.41
C HIS A 72 -6.81 -59.33 -20.85
N CYS A 73 -5.87 -59.19 -19.91
CA CYS A 73 -4.44 -59.10 -20.21
C CYS A 73 -4.11 -57.98 -21.23
N ASP A 74 -4.87 -56.90 -21.17
CA ASP A 74 -4.93 -55.78 -22.11
C ASP A 74 -4.08 -54.57 -21.68
N THR A 75 -3.38 -54.69 -20.56
CA THR A 75 -2.46 -53.66 -20.04
C THR A 75 -1.11 -54.28 -19.68
N CYS A 76 -0.04 -53.49 -19.66
CA CYS A 76 1.26 -53.97 -19.19
C CYS A 76 1.38 -53.90 -17.66
N LEU A 77 2.14 -54.83 -17.07
CA LEU A 77 2.48 -54.77 -15.65
C LEU A 77 3.27 -53.49 -15.31
N PRO A 78 3.17 -52.95 -14.08
CA PRO A 78 4.04 -51.85 -13.64
C PRO A 78 5.52 -52.18 -13.87
N GLY A 79 6.26 -51.23 -14.48
CA GLY A 79 7.64 -51.46 -14.92
C GLY A 79 7.78 -51.99 -16.35
N TYR A 80 6.67 -52.12 -17.08
CA TYR A 80 6.63 -52.44 -18.50
C TYR A 80 5.76 -51.46 -19.28
N TYR A 81 6.12 -51.18 -20.52
CA TYR A 81 5.42 -50.28 -21.43
C TYR A 81 5.19 -50.91 -22.80
N GLY A 82 4.19 -50.41 -23.53
CA GLY A 82 3.85 -50.87 -24.88
C GLY A 82 2.35 -51.06 -25.06
N ASN A 83 1.96 -51.82 -26.08
CA ASN A 83 0.56 -52.07 -26.41
C ASN A 83 0.23 -53.58 -26.32
N ALA A 84 -0.37 -53.98 -25.19
CA ALA A 84 -0.76 -55.36 -24.87
C ALA A 84 -1.95 -55.92 -25.67
N THR A 85 -2.49 -55.16 -26.64
CA THR A 85 -3.67 -55.60 -27.43
C THR A 85 -3.31 -56.26 -28.76
N HIS A 86 -2.05 -56.17 -29.20
CA HIS A 86 -1.61 -56.73 -30.49
C HIS A 86 -1.47 -58.26 -30.48
N GLY A 87 -1.22 -58.85 -29.31
CA GLY A 87 -1.12 -60.28 -29.07
C GLY A 87 0.21 -60.92 -29.45
N SER A 88 1.30 -60.19 -29.27
CA SER A 88 2.67 -60.65 -29.45
C SER A 88 3.40 -60.76 -28.09
N PRO A 89 4.31 -61.74 -27.91
CA PRO A 89 5.15 -61.83 -26.71
C PRO A 89 6.00 -60.58 -26.40
N ALA A 90 6.19 -59.68 -27.37
CA ALA A 90 7.01 -58.46 -27.23
C ALA A 90 6.19 -57.19 -26.95
N ASP A 91 4.87 -57.31 -26.73
CA ASP A 91 3.96 -56.18 -26.57
C ASP A 91 4.22 -55.32 -25.33
N CYS A 92 4.77 -55.93 -24.27
CA CYS A 92 5.17 -55.24 -23.04
C CYS A 92 6.68 -55.37 -22.83
N GLN A 93 7.39 -54.25 -22.98
CA GLN A 93 8.84 -54.16 -22.83
C GLN A 93 9.22 -53.53 -21.50
N SER A 94 10.33 -53.93 -20.90
CA SER A 94 10.77 -53.41 -19.61
C SER A 94 11.18 -51.94 -19.68
N CYS A 95 10.87 -51.18 -18.63
CA CYS A 95 11.33 -49.81 -18.46
C CYS A 95 12.85 -49.74 -18.38
N ALA A 96 13.45 -48.92 -19.24
CA ALA A 96 14.89 -48.66 -19.26
C ALA A 96 15.14 -47.19 -18.87
N CYS A 97 15.41 -46.92 -17.59
CA CYS A 97 15.48 -45.56 -17.05
C CYS A 97 16.85 -45.23 -16.41
N PRO A 98 17.94 -45.01 -17.15
CA PRO A 98 18.05 -45.02 -18.62
C PRO A 98 18.45 -46.37 -19.23
N LEU A 99 18.97 -47.33 -18.45
CA LEU A 99 19.41 -48.62 -18.96
C LEU A 99 18.55 -49.75 -18.40
N ASN A 100 18.44 -50.87 -19.14
CA ASN A 100 17.86 -52.13 -18.65
C ASN A 100 18.85 -52.89 -17.75
N LEU A 101 19.60 -52.18 -16.91
CA LEU A 101 20.55 -52.75 -15.95
C LEU A 101 20.07 -52.37 -14.54
N PRO A 102 20.01 -53.30 -13.58
CA PRO A 102 19.60 -52.99 -12.21
C PRO A 102 20.41 -51.86 -11.55
N SER A 103 21.68 -51.69 -11.95
CA SER A 103 22.56 -50.61 -11.45
C SER A 103 22.22 -49.21 -11.99
N ASN A 104 21.45 -49.13 -13.07
CA ASN A 104 21.21 -47.91 -13.85
C ASN A 104 19.73 -47.76 -14.24
N ASN A 105 18.84 -48.44 -13.53
CA ASN A 105 17.40 -48.27 -13.68
C ASN A 105 16.88 -47.45 -12.51
N PHE A 106 16.90 -46.13 -12.68
CA PHE A 106 16.52 -45.12 -11.70
C PHE A 106 15.04 -44.74 -11.81
N SER A 107 14.17 -45.61 -12.32
CA SER A 107 12.72 -45.46 -12.15
C SER A 107 12.06 -46.84 -12.22
N PRO A 108 11.21 -47.20 -11.25
CA PRO A 108 10.47 -48.47 -11.28
C PRO A 108 9.33 -48.50 -12.30
N THR A 109 8.87 -47.34 -12.78
CA THR A 109 7.74 -47.18 -13.71
C THR A 109 8.09 -46.29 -14.89
N CYS A 110 7.34 -46.45 -15.98
CA CYS A 110 7.47 -45.68 -17.21
C CYS A 110 6.21 -45.78 -18.08
N HIS A 111 6.06 -44.86 -19.02
CA HIS A 111 4.98 -44.82 -20.01
C HIS A 111 5.48 -44.21 -21.33
N LEU A 112 4.68 -44.34 -22.39
CA LEU A 112 4.97 -43.70 -23.69
C LEU A 112 4.40 -42.27 -23.71
N GLY A 113 5.23 -41.31 -24.11
CA GLY A 113 4.82 -39.93 -24.39
C GLY A 113 4.03 -39.79 -25.68
N GLU A 114 3.58 -38.58 -25.99
CA GLU A 114 2.75 -38.29 -27.18
C GLU A 114 3.49 -38.54 -28.51
N GLU A 115 4.82 -38.42 -28.53
CA GLU A 115 5.64 -38.72 -29.72
C GLU A 115 6.21 -40.16 -29.69
N GLY A 116 5.79 -40.99 -28.74
CA GLY A 116 6.21 -42.38 -28.61
C GLY A 116 7.55 -42.59 -27.90
N GLU A 117 8.11 -41.56 -27.25
CA GLU A 117 9.29 -41.71 -26.41
C GLU A 117 8.98 -42.36 -25.06
N LEU A 118 9.95 -43.11 -24.53
CA LEU A 118 9.84 -43.71 -23.20
C LEU A 118 10.10 -42.66 -22.11
N LEU A 119 9.08 -42.34 -21.33
CA LEU A 119 9.12 -41.40 -20.21
C LEU A 119 9.10 -42.16 -18.89
N CYS A 120 10.06 -41.86 -18.01
CA CYS A 120 10.21 -42.42 -16.68
C CYS A 120 9.69 -41.39 -15.67
N ASP A 121 8.72 -41.79 -14.84
CA ASP A 121 7.90 -40.89 -14.03
C ASP A 121 8.29 -40.85 -12.55
N GLN A 122 9.21 -41.72 -12.10
CA GLN A 122 9.65 -41.82 -10.71
C GLN A 122 11.18 -41.73 -10.56
N CYS A 123 11.79 -40.67 -11.10
CA CYS A 123 13.22 -40.42 -10.90
C CYS A 123 13.56 -40.09 -9.43
N PRO A 124 14.57 -40.73 -8.80
CA PRO A 124 14.99 -40.43 -7.43
C PRO A 124 15.69 -39.07 -7.33
N PRO A 125 15.82 -38.52 -6.11
CA PRO A 125 16.54 -37.27 -5.87
C PRO A 125 17.95 -37.29 -6.47
N GLY A 126 18.31 -36.22 -7.18
CA GLY A 126 19.58 -36.11 -7.90
C GLY A 126 19.54 -36.54 -9.36
N TYR A 127 18.44 -37.12 -9.84
CA TYR A 127 18.26 -37.53 -11.24
C TYR A 127 17.15 -36.72 -11.92
N THR A 128 17.33 -36.42 -13.21
CA THR A 128 16.39 -35.66 -14.04
C THR A 128 16.44 -36.10 -15.50
N GLY A 129 15.53 -35.55 -16.31
CA GLY A 129 15.34 -35.89 -17.71
C GLY A 129 14.32 -37.01 -17.93
N PRO A 130 13.86 -37.19 -19.17
CA PRO A 130 12.76 -38.10 -19.52
C PRO A 130 13.06 -39.57 -19.20
N ARG A 131 14.34 -39.95 -19.06
CA ARG A 131 14.75 -41.31 -18.71
C ARG A 131 15.62 -41.37 -17.46
N CYS A 132 15.52 -40.38 -16.57
CA CYS A 132 16.40 -40.22 -15.40
C CYS A 132 17.90 -40.28 -15.80
N ASN A 133 18.22 -39.79 -16.99
CA ASN A 133 19.51 -40.00 -17.67
C ASN A 133 20.52 -38.89 -17.39
N ARG A 134 20.13 -37.86 -16.62
CA ARG A 134 20.93 -36.68 -16.30
C ARG A 134 20.91 -36.45 -14.80
N CYS A 135 21.94 -35.78 -14.29
CA CYS A 135 21.95 -35.35 -12.90
C CYS A 135 21.22 -34.02 -12.74
N SER A 136 20.44 -33.92 -11.66
CA SER A 136 19.73 -32.70 -11.25
C SER A 136 20.73 -31.63 -10.79
N ASN A 137 20.28 -30.37 -10.70
CA ASN A 137 21.12 -29.28 -10.23
C ASN A 137 21.70 -29.57 -8.83
N GLY A 138 23.02 -29.40 -8.66
CA GLY A 138 23.73 -29.76 -7.43
C GLY A 138 24.27 -31.20 -7.38
N TYR A 139 24.08 -31.99 -8.43
CA TYR A 139 24.59 -33.35 -8.57
C TYR A 139 25.42 -33.51 -9.84
N TYR A 140 26.38 -34.43 -9.81
CA TYR A 140 27.23 -34.76 -10.94
C TYR A 140 27.40 -36.27 -11.12
N GLY A 141 27.69 -36.70 -12.34
CA GLY A 141 27.96 -38.09 -12.66
C GLY A 141 27.45 -38.50 -14.04
N SER A 142 27.43 -39.80 -14.30
CA SER A 142 27.03 -40.35 -15.61
C SER A 142 26.07 -41.54 -15.48
N PRO A 143 24.75 -41.29 -15.36
CA PRO A 143 23.73 -42.35 -15.22
C PRO A 143 23.61 -43.28 -16.43
N THR A 144 24.10 -42.88 -17.59
CA THR A 144 24.01 -43.62 -18.86
C THR A 144 25.14 -44.62 -19.06
N VAL A 145 26.16 -44.62 -18.19
CA VAL A 145 27.27 -45.58 -18.23
C VAL A 145 26.98 -46.71 -17.24
N PRO A 146 27.19 -48.00 -17.60
CA PRO A 146 27.01 -49.12 -16.67
C PRO A 146 27.76 -48.91 -15.34
N GLY A 147 27.01 -48.95 -14.22
CA GLY A 147 27.51 -48.69 -12.86
C GLY A 147 27.61 -47.20 -12.47
N GLY A 148 27.39 -46.28 -13.41
CA GLY A 148 27.39 -44.84 -13.14
C GLY A 148 26.12 -44.36 -12.41
N SER A 149 26.28 -43.34 -11.58
CA SER A 149 25.22 -42.76 -10.75
C SER A 149 25.42 -41.25 -10.60
N CYS A 150 24.39 -40.54 -10.12
CA CYS A 150 24.51 -39.14 -9.72
C CYS A 150 24.91 -39.05 -8.25
N GLN A 151 25.94 -38.26 -7.96
CA GLN A 151 26.45 -37.97 -6.63
C GLN A 151 26.31 -36.47 -6.33
N PRO A 152 26.06 -36.05 -5.08
CA PRO A 152 26.06 -34.64 -4.72
C PRO A 152 27.41 -34.00 -5.00
N CYS A 153 27.43 -32.76 -5.49
CA CYS A 153 28.65 -31.99 -5.67
C CYS A 153 29.29 -31.64 -4.31
N ASP A 154 30.60 -31.87 -4.19
CA ASP A 154 31.35 -31.58 -2.95
C ASP A 154 31.80 -30.12 -2.89
N CYS A 155 30.84 -29.26 -2.56
CA CYS A 155 31.01 -27.80 -2.50
C CYS A 155 30.72 -27.27 -1.08
N HIS A 156 31.05 -28.09 -0.06
CA HIS A 156 30.83 -27.80 1.36
C HIS A 156 29.37 -27.43 1.73
N GLY A 157 28.41 -27.76 0.88
CA GLY A 157 27.00 -27.36 1.03
C GLY A 157 26.76 -25.86 0.90
N ASN A 158 27.64 -25.14 0.18
CA ASN A 158 27.58 -23.70 -0.03
C ASN A 158 27.27 -23.32 -1.49
N LEU A 159 26.62 -24.21 -2.24
CA LEU A 159 26.14 -23.92 -3.60
C LEU A 159 24.84 -23.11 -3.57
N ASP A 160 24.69 -22.23 -4.57
CA ASP A 160 23.42 -21.58 -4.87
C ASP A 160 22.59 -22.47 -5.81
N LEU A 161 21.59 -23.16 -5.26
CA LEU A 161 20.71 -24.07 -6.01
C LEU A 161 19.50 -23.37 -6.65
N SER A 162 19.33 -22.05 -6.48
CA SER A 162 18.19 -21.30 -7.02
C SER A 162 18.18 -21.21 -8.55
N THR A 163 19.35 -21.37 -9.17
CA THR A 163 19.53 -21.34 -10.63
C THR A 163 20.20 -22.62 -11.13
N PRO A 164 19.82 -23.15 -12.31
CA PRO A 164 20.49 -24.31 -12.90
C PRO A 164 21.98 -24.06 -13.16
N GLY A 165 22.79 -25.12 -13.05
CA GLY A 165 24.23 -25.06 -13.32
C GLY A 165 25.06 -24.60 -12.11
N SER A 166 24.62 -24.93 -10.90
CA SER A 166 25.34 -24.58 -9.66
C SER A 166 26.69 -25.29 -9.53
N CYS A 167 26.76 -26.52 -10.02
CA CYS A 167 28.00 -27.25 -10.27
C CYS A 167 27.94 -27.91 -11.65
N ASP A 168 29.11 -28.27 -12.18
CA ASP A 168 29.21 -28.98 -13.44
C ASP A 168 28.62 -30.40 -13.30
N PRO A 169 27.64 -30.79 -14.13
CA PRO A 169 26.90 -32.04 -13.97
C PRO A 169 27.70 -33.30 -14.34
N ILE A 170 28.92 -33.16 -14.85
CA ILE A 170 29.78 -34.29 -15.25
C ILE A 170 30.98 -34.39 -14.30
N THR A 171 31.64 -33.26 -14.02
CA THR A 171 32.90 -33.19 -13.25
C THR A 171 32.69 -32.89 -11.77
N GLY A 172 31.56 -32.30 -11.39
CA GLY A 172 31.27 -31.90 -10.02
C GLY A 172 31.91 -30.58 -9.58
N GLN A 173 32.57 -29.86 -10.49
CA GLN A 173 33.20 -28.57 -10.18
C GLN A 173 32.16 -27.54 -9.71
N CYS A 174 32.42 -26.85 -8.61
CA CYS A 174 31.54 -25.80 -8.09
C CYS A 174 31.63 -24.56 -8.98
N LEU A 175 30.49 -24.14 -9.56
CA LEU A 175 30.43 -23.02 -10.48
C LEU A 175 29.75 -21.79 -9.87
N ARG A 176 28.80 -22.00 -8.94
CA ARG A 176 28.05 -20.91 -8.29
C ARG A 176 27.91 -21.15 -6.80
N CYS A 177 28.75 -20.49 -6.02
CA CYS A 177 28.60 -20.45 -4.57
C CYS A 177 27.47 -19.50 -4.16
N ARG A 178 26.83 -19.80 -3.04
CA ARG A 178 25.86 -18.92 -2.40
C ARG A 178 26.48 -17.57 -2.06
N GLN A 179 25.66 -16.52 -2.02
CA GLN A 179 26.13 -15.18 -1.68
C GLN A 179 26.91 -15.16 -0.35
N GLY A 180 28.08 -14.52 -0.37
CA GLY A 180 29.01 -14.44 0.76
C GLY A 180 30.07 -15.54 0.81
N TYR A 181 29.98 -16.55 -0.05
CA TYR A 181 30.89 -17.70 -0.11
C TYR A 181 31.61 -17.73 -1.46
N GLY A 182 32.84 -18.23 -1.45
CA GLY A 182 33.73 -18.26 -2.61
C GLY A 182 34.80 -19.32 -2.47
N GLY A 183 35.75 -19.33 -3.41
CA GLY A 183 36.72 -20.41 -3.56
C GLY A 183 36.23 -21.49 -4.53
N ALA A 184 37.15 -22.30 -5.02
CA ALA A 184 36.85 -23.32 -6.04
C ALA A 184 35.92 -24.43 -5.53
N ALA A 185 35.87 -24.63 -4.21
CA ALA A 185 34.98 -25.58 -3.54
C ALA A 185 33.94 -24.88 -2.64
N CYS A 186 33.74 -23.57 -2.80
CA CYS A 186 32.90 -22.75 -1.91
C CYS A 186 33.32 -22.86 -0.43
N ASP A 187 34.62 -22.98 -0.19
CA ASP A 187 35.31 -23.28 1.06
C ASP A 187 35.92 -22.05 1.74
N SER A 188 35.73 -20.86 1.17
CA SER A 188 36.19 -19.59 1.72
C SER A 188 35.08 -18.55 1.68
N CYS A 189 35.19 -17.49 2.48
CA CYS A 189 34.29 -16.36 2.30
C CYS A 189 34.66 -15.58 1.03
N ALA A 190 33.63 -15.11 0.32
CA ALA A 190 33.77 -14.29 -0.87
C ALA A 190 34.49 -12.97 -0.53
N ASP A 191 35.02 -12.28 -1.53
CA ASP A 191 35.63 -10.98 -1.32
C ASP A 191 34.61 -9.99 -0.76
N GLY A 192 34.99 -9.24 0.27
CA GLY A 192 34.06 -8.39 1.03
C GLY A 192 33.28 -9.14 2.12
N TYR A 193 33.61 -10.40 2.41
CA TYR A 193 33.05 -11.18 3.51
C TYR A 193 34.15 -11.82 4.38
N TYR A 194 33.83 -12.08 5.65
CA TYR A 194 34.72 -12.73 6.62
C TYR A 194 33.99 -13.73 7.51
N GLY A 195 34.71 -14.69 8.07
CA GLY A 195 34.18 -15.74 8.93
C GLY A 195 34.69 -17.12 8.51
N ASP A 196 33.98 -18.17 8.93
CA ASP A 196 34.30 -19.55 8.59
C ASP A 196 33.24 -20.11 7.63
N ALA A 197 33.69 -20.40 6.41
CA ALA A 197 32.86 -20.91 5.32
C ALA A 197 32.57 -22.43 5.42
N VAL A 198 33.38 -23.19 6.16
CA VAL A 198 33.35 -24.65 6.15
C VAL A 198 32.63 -25.21 7.38
N THR A 199 33.06 -24.82 8.59
CA THR A 199 32.52 -25.40 9.84
C THR A 199 31.35 -24.59 10.36
N ALA A 200 31.55 -23.29 10.60
CA ALA A 200 30.53 -22.40 11.16
C ALA A 200 29.52 -21.89 10.13
N LYS A 201 29.87 -21.88 8.83
CA LYS A 201 29.05 -21.37 7.73
C LYS A 201 28.47 -19.98 8.02
N ASN A 202 29.33 -19.06 8.45
CA ASN A 202 28.91 -17.77 8.98
C ASN A 202 29.54 -16.57 8.27
N CYS A 203 29.88 -16.67 6.99
CA CYS A 203 30.45 -15.56 6.22
C CYS A 203 29.58 -14.29 6.31
N GLN A 204 30.08 -13.27 7.02
CA GLN A 204 29.45 -11.97 7.24
C GLN A 204 30.08 -10.91 6.34
N PRO A 205 29.31 -9.89 5.89
CA PRO A 205 29.87 -8.79 5.13
C PRO A 205 30.86 -7.98 5.97
N CYS A 206 31.98 -7.56 5.35
CA CYS A 206 33.02 -6.77 5.99
C CYS A 206 32.49 -5.45 6.55
N GLN A 207 31.68 -4.74 5.74
CA GLN A 207 31.15 -3.41 6.03
C GLN A 207 32.28 -2.38 6.31
N CYS A 208 33.30 -2.36 5.45
CA CYS A 208 34.34 -1.34 5.54
C CYS A 208 33.75 0.03 5.16
N HIS A 209 34.09 1.07 5.91
CA HIS A 209 33.60 2.42 5.64
C HIS A 209 34.32 2.98 4.40
N THR A 210 33.58 3.36 3.36
CA THR A 210 34.10 3.80 2.05
C THR A 210 35.11 4.96 2.16
N ASN A 211 34.84 5.92 3.04
CA ASN A 211 35.73 7.06 3.24
C ASN A 211 36.85 6.78 4.25
N GLY A 212 36.65 5.83 5.17
CA GLY A 212 37.58 5.56 6.28
C GLY A 212 38.54 4.39 6.03
N SER A 213 38.21 3.49 5.11
CA SER A 213 39.03 2.36 4.70
C SER A 213 39.75 2.63 3.37
N VAL A 214 40.89 1.97 3.16
CA VAL A 214 41.67 2.04 1.91
C VAL A 214 40.96 1.30 0.79
N TYR A 215 40.27 0.20 1.13
CA TYR A 215 39.52 -0.66 0.21
C TYR A 215 38.37 -1.37 0.94
N GLU A 216 37.38 -1.84 0.18
CA GLU A 216 36.15 -2.50 0.69
C GLU A 216 36.35 -3.96 1.12
N VAL A 217 37.52 -4.53 0.84
CA VAL A 217 37.88 -5.90 1.21
C VAL A 217 38.41 -5.91 2.65
N CYS A 218 37.99 -6.86 3.47
CA CYS A 218 38.58 -7.04 4.80
C CYS A 218 39.37 -8.35 4.88
N ASN A 219 40.09 -8.54 5.99
CA ASN A 219 40.68 -9.82 6.30
C ASN A 219 39.57 -10.90 6.42
N LYS A 220 39.70 -12.01 5.68
CA LYS A 220 38.67 -13.06 5.57
C LYS A 220 38.42 -13.84 6.87
N GLU A 221 39.34 -13.80 7.83
CA GLU A 221 39.18 -14.47 9.13
C GLU A 221 38.71 -13.49 10.21
N THR A 222 39.35 -12.33 10.31
CA THR A 222 39.12 -11.38 11.43
C THR A 222 38.09 -10.31 11.12
N GLY A 223 37.78 -10.09 9.85
CA GLY A 223 36.89 -9.01 9.41
C GLY A 223 37.50 -7.62 9.50
N GLN A 224 38.80 -7.49 9.81
CA GLN A 224 39.44 -6.19 9.96
C GLN A 224 39.65 -5.51 8.60
N CYS A 225 39.11 -4.30 8.45
CA CYS A 225 39.33 -3.43 7.30
C CYS A 225 40.67 -2.68 7.43
N GLN A 226 41.31 -2.35 6.31
CA GLN A 226 42.50 -1.49 6.33
C GLN A 226 42.08 -0.03 6.44
N CYS A 227 42.29 0.57 7.61
CA CYS A 227 41.90 1.95 7.87
C CYS A 227 42.91 2.96 7.32
N LYS A 228 42.40 4.10 6.85
CA LYS A 228 43.21 5.27 6.48
C LYS A 228 43.77 5.95 7.72
N GLU A 229 44.75 6.82 7.50
CA GLU A 229 45.42 7.57 8.58
C GLU A 229 44.40 8.34 9.44
N ASN A 230 44.56 8.29 10.76
CA ASN A 230 43.67 8.87 11.78
C ASN A 230 42.27 8.24 11.90
N VAL A 231 42.02 7.09 11.25
CA VAL A 231 40.78 6.31 11.34
C VAL A 231 41.06 4.96 12.02
N VAL A 232 40.17 4.51 12.89
CA VAL A 232 40.28 3.30 13.70
C VAL A 232 38.96 2.50 13.71
N GLY A 233 38.96 1.33 14.34
CA GLY A 233 37.82 0.41 14.39
C GLY A 233 37.91 -0.73 13.38
N ARG A 234 37.09 -1.78 13.56
CA ARG A 234 37.07 -2.93 12.63
C ARG A 234 36.61 -2.52 11.23
N GLN A 235 35.64 -1.61 11.19
CA GLN A 235 35.00 -1.09 9.98
C GLN A 235 35.63 0.22 9.48
N CYS A 236 36.59 0.79 10.21
CA CYS A 236 37.21 2.08 9.90
C CYS A 236 36.20 3.25 9.87
N ASP A 237 35.31 3.28 10.84
CA ASP A 237 34.21 4.22 11.01
C ASP A 237 34.43 5.19 12.18
N GLU A 238 35.47 4.97 13.00
CA GLU A 238 35.78 5.79 14.16
C GLU A 238 37.04 6.64 13.92
N CYS A 239 37.06 7.88 14.41
CA CYS A 239 38.25 8.72 14.39
C CYS A 239 39.13 8.47 15.63
N MET A 240 40.45 8.60 15.48
CA MET A 240 41.37 8.53 16.62
C MET A 240 41.11 9.69 17.61
N VAL A 241 41.40 9.48 18.90
CA VAL A 241 41.24 10.50 19.96
C VAL A 241 41.92 11.82 19.57
N SER A 242 41.25 12.95 19.84
CA SER A 242 41.67 14.32 19.46
C SER A 242 41.56 14.67 17.96
N SER A 243 40.68 13.99 17.23
CA SER A 243 40.27 14.33 15.85
C SER A 243 38.74 14.28 15.69
N HIS A 244 38.20 15.02 14.71
CA HIS A 244 36.77 15.15 14.45
C HIS A 244 36.43 14.92 12.97
N ILE A 245 35.15 14.71 12.66
CA ILE A 245 34.67 14.35 11.32
C ILE A 245 34.31 15.61 10.53
N CYS A 246 35.14 15.97 9.55
CA CYS A 246 34.82 17.00 8.55
C CYS A 246 34.98 16.39 7.14
N GLY A 247 34.18 15.37 6.83
CA GLY A 247 34.32 14.54 5.62
C GLY A 247 35.48 13.52 5.68
N GLN A 248 36.52 13.81 6.47
CA GLN A 248 37.63 12.93 6.85
C GLN A 248 38.01 13.25 8.31
N CYS A 249 38.71 12.34 9.01
CA CYS A 249 39.17 12.59 10.39
C CYS A 249 40.28 13.64 10.40
N VAL A 250 40.02 14.82 10.97
CA VAL A 250 40.95 15.96 11.02
C VAL A 250 41.29 16.30 12.49
N PRO A 251 42.58 16.52 12.83
CA PRO A 251 42.98 16.90 14.19
C PRO A 251 42.38 18.24 14.66
N CYS A 252 42.04 18.35 15.95
CA CYS A 252 41.34 19.52 16.51
C CYS A 252 42.17 20.83 16.57
N HIS A 253 43.49 20.73 16.84
CA HIS A 253 44.40 21.88 16.98
C HIS A 253 43.89 23.01 17.92
N CYS A 254 43.36 22.64 19.10
CA CYS A 254 42.91 23.60 20.11
C CYS A 254 44.07 24.42 20.69
N ASN A 255 43.85 25.72 20.94
CA ASN A 255 44.86 26.61 21.49
C ASN A 255 45.16 26.27 22.96
N SER A 256 46.43 26.05 23.29
CA SER A 256 46.86 25.63 24.63
C SER A 256 46.56 26.64 25.75
N PHE A 257 46.46 27.94 25.42
CA PHE A 257 46.20 28.99 26.40
C PHE A 257 44.70 29.27 26.60
N GLY A 258 43.91 29.18 25.51
CA GLY A 258 42.49 29.51 25.54
C GLY A 258 41.54 28.32 25.68
N SER A 259 42.02 27.09 25.47
CA SER A 259 41.24 25.86 25.64
C SER A 259 41.48 25.20 27.00
N LYS A 260 40.51 24.40 27.46
CA LYS A 260 40.62 23.57 28.68
C LYS A 260 41.24 22.19 28.40
N SER A 261 41.15 21.70 27.15
CA SER A 261 41.76 20.46 26.66
C SER A 261 42.10 20.59 25.17
N PHE A 262 42.84 19.63 24.62
CA PHE A 262 43.14 19.54 23.19
C PHE A 262 42.04 18.85 22.37
N ASP A 263 40.98 18.41 23.04
CA ASP A 263 39.83 17.74 22.43
C ASP A 263 38.80 18.76 21.95
N CYS A 264 38.15 18.41 20.84
CA CYS A 264 37.04 19.15 20.27
C CYS A 264 35.81 18.25 20.13
N ASP A 265 34.64 18.86 20.00
CA ASP A 265 33.41 18.11 19.70
C ASP A 265 33.35 17.65 18.23
N GLU A 266 32.28 16.96 17.86
CA GLU A 266 32.05 16.43 16.51
C GLU A 266 32.07 17.51 15.41
N THR A 267 31.85 18.78 15.78
CA THR A 267 31.88 19.94 14.86
C THR A 267 33.27 20.59 14.75
N GLY A 268 34.25 20.09 15.50
CA GLY A 268 35.59 20.67 15.55
C GLY A 268 35.74 21.81 16.56
N GLN A 269 34.73 22.05 17.42
CA GLN A 269 34.76 23.13 18.40
C GLN A 269 35.47 22.71 19.69
N CYS A 270 36.53 23.43 20.03
CA CYS A 270 37.32 23.24 21.25
C CYS A 270 36.60 23.75 22.49
N ARG A 271 36.87 23.14 23.64
CA ARG A 271 36.32 23.57 24.94
C ARG A 271 37.07 24.80 25.46
N CYS A 272 36.48 25.98 25.33
CA CYS A 272 37.14 27.24 25.70
C CYS A 272 37.09 27.57 27.20
N GLN A 273 38.08 28.33 27.66
CA GLN A 273 38.11 28.95 28.99
C GLN A 273 37.12 30.13 29.06
N PRO A 274 36.65 30.51 30.27
CA PRO A 274 35.76 31.67 30.43
C PRO A 274 36.38 32.95 29.85
N GLY A 275 35.60 33.71 29.09
CA GLY A 275 36.09 34.94 28.43
C GLY A 275 36.78 34.69 27.08
N VAL A 276 36.96 33.44 26.66
CA VAL A 276 37.60 33.05 25.38
C VAL A 276 36.56 32.38 24.47
N THR A 277 36.65 32.63 23.16
CA THR A 277 35.72 32.11 22.14
C THR A 277 36.46 31.72 20.86
N GLY A 278 35.71 31.25 19.86
CA GLY A 278 36.21 30.77 18.57
C GLY A 278 36.39 29.25 18.53
N PRO A 279 36.46 28.64 17.33
CA PRO A 279 36.54 27.19 17.14
C PRO A 279 37.77 26.56 17.79
N LYS A 280 38.87 27.32 17.84
CA LYS A 280 40.13 26.91 18.46
C LYS A 280 40.42 27.59 19.80
N CYS A 281 39.46 28.34 20.34
CA CYS A 281 39.63 29.14 21.55
C CYS A 281 40.83 30.10 21.49
N ASP A 282 40.92 30.87 20.41
CA ASP A 282 42.09 31.70 20.07
C ASP A 282 41.85 33.21 20.20
N ARG A 283 40.67 33.62 20.67
CA ARG A 283 40.27 35.04 20.77
C ARG A 283 39.33 35.32 21.95
N CYS A 284 39.24 36.57 22.37
CA CYS A 284 38.34 36.96 23.46
C CYS A 284 36.87 36.99 23.05
N SER A 285 36.00 36.54 23.96
CA SER A 285 34.55 36.71 23.82
C SER A 285 34.15 38.17 24.06
N ARG A 286 32.95 38.55 23.59
CA ARG A 286 32.40 39.90 23.84
C ARG A 286 32.41 40.23 25.34
N GLY A 287 32.81 41.46 25.67
CA GLY A 287 32.97 41.91 27.04
C GLY A 287 34.31 41.55 27.68
N PHE A 288 35.24 40.97 26.92
CA PHE A 288 36.58 40.63 27.36
C PHE A 288 37.61 41.11 26.35
N PHE A 289 38.80 41.47 26.83
CA PHE A 289 39.92 41.96 26.03
C PHE A 289 41.24 41.36 26.49
N ASN A 290 42.29 41.55 25.70
CA ASN A 290 43.67 41.21 26.06
C ASN A 290 43.88 39.69 26.29
N PHE A 291 43.98 38.92 25.20
CA PHE A 291 44.20 37.47 25.21
C PHE A 291 45.64 37.14 25.65
N GLN A 292 45.80 36.49 26.81
CA GLN A 292 47.09 36.14 27.43
C GLN A 292 47.10 34.71 27.99
N GLU A 293 48.22 34.30 28.60
CA GLU A 293 48.34 33.03 29.33
C GLU A 293 47.38 33.02 30.52
N GLY A 294 46.23 32.33 30.38
CA GLY A 294 45.13 32.32 31.34
C GLY A 294 43.80 32.89 30.83
N GLY A 295 43.70 33.24 29.54
CA GLY A 295 42.44 33.64 28.89
C GLY A 295 42.34 35.16 28.63
N CYS A 296 41.15 35.72 28.79
CA CYS A 296 40.88 37.14 28.53
C CYS A 296 40.39 37.88 29.77
N THR A 297 40.68 39.18 29.83
CA THR A 297 40.31 40.06 30.95
C THR A 297 38.95 40.71 30.71
N PRO A 298 38.01 40.73 31.68
CA PRO A 298 36.72 41.39 31.50
C PRO A 298 36.86 42.91 31.37
N CYS A 299 36.03 43.50 30.52
CA CYS A 299 35.97 44.94 30.29
C CYS A 299 35.24 45.69 31.41
N GLN A 300 35.54 46.97 31.56
CA GLN A 300 34.91 47.86 32.54
C GLN A 300 34.05 48.91 31.83
N CYS A 301 33.02 48.44 31.09
CA CYS A 301 32.20 49.26 30.20
C CYS A 301 30.70 49.15 30.50
N GLY A 302 30.31 49.09 31.79
CA GLY A 302 28.93 48.84 32.20
C GLY A 302 27.87 49.82 31.68
N HIS A 303 28.30 51.00 31.19
CA HIS A 303 27.42 52.01 30.57
C HIS A 303 27.11 51.74 29.09
N VAL A 304 27.76 50.76 28.46
CA VAL A 304 27.49 50.29 27.09
C VAL A 304 27.37 48.75 27.06
N GLY A 305 26.86 48.15 28.15
CA GLY A 305 26.68 46.69 28.25
C GLY A 305 27.99 45.91 28.19
N ASP A 306 29.07 46.47 28.76
CA ASP A 306 30.43 45.92 28.75
C ASP A 306 31.05 45.75 27.35
N ASN A 307 30.50 46.42 26.34
CA ASN A 307 31.03 46.38 24.97
C ASN A 307 32.31 47.21 24.82
N CYS A 308 33.39 46.55 24.42
CA CYS A 308 34.74 47.10 24.35
C CYS A 308 35.54 46.50 23.19
N ASP A 309 36.58 47.20 22.77
CA ASP A 309 37.55 46.69 21.82
C ASP A 309 38.36 45.52 22.42
N ALA A 310 38.46 44.41 21.69
CA ALA A 310 39.01 43.15 22.19
C ALA A 310 40.53 43.19 22.46
N ASN A 311 41.25 44.22 22.00
CA ASN A 311 42.69 44.36 22.22
C ASN A 311 43.01 45.47 23.22
N THR A 312 42.30 46.59 23.14
CA THR A 312 42.58 47.81 23.91
C THR A 312 41.68 47.98 25.14
N GLY A 313 40.52 47.32 25.17
CA GLY A 313 39.53 47.46 26.24
C GLY A 313 38.73 48.76 26.21
N GLN A 314 38.89 49.59 25.17
CA GLN A 314 38.17 50.86 25.03
C GLN A 314 36.68 50.63 24.73
N CYS A 315 35.78 51.34 25.44
CA CYS A 315 34.34 51.18 25.27
C CYS A 315 33.88 51.67 23.89
N ILE A 316 33.03 50.89 23.22
CA ILE A 316 32.56 51.18 21.86
C ILE A 316 31.08 51.59 21.92
N CYS A 317 30.77 52.82 21.48
CA CYS A 317 29.40 53.32 21.41
C CYS A 317 28.55 52.57 20.37
N PRO A 318 27.27 52.30 20.65
CA PRO A 318 26.31 51.82 19.66
C PRO A 318 26.15 52.78 18.47
N PRO A 319 25.81 52.29 17.27
CA PRO A 319 25.68 53.12 16.07
C PRO A 319 24.73 54.32 16.25
N ASN A 320 25.11 55.47 15.67
CA ASN A 320 24.30 56.70 15.66
C ASN A 320 23.99 57.30 17.04
N THR A 321 24.77 56.93 18.06
CA THR A 321 24.76 57.57 19.38
C THR A 321 25.97 58.51 19.51
N ILE A 322 25.84 59.56 20.31
CA ILE A 322 26.91 60.55 20.55
C ILE A 322 27.06 60.81 22.05
N GLY A 323 28.20 61.39 22.45
CA GLY A 323 28.56 61.67 23.85
C GLY A 323 29.49 60.60 24.45
N GLU A 324 30.26 60.98 25.48
CA GLU A 324 31.23 60.10 26.17
C GLU A 324 30.61 58.85 26.80
N ARG A 325 29.29 58.87 27.02
CA ARG A 325 28.50 57.74 27.53
C ARG A 325 27.51 57.18 26.51
N CYS A 326 27.56 57.66 25.26
CA CYS A 326 26.71 57.20 24.17
C CYS A 326 25.20 57.29 24.49
N ASP A 327 24.79 58.30 25.28
CA ASP A 327 23.49 58.40 25.96
C ASP A 327 22.43 59.17 25.16
N ARG A 328 22.79 59.63 23.95
CA ARG A 328 21.93 60.46 23.10
C ARG A 328 22.09 60.10 21.63
N CYS A 329 21.04 60.29 20.86
CA CYS A 329 21.09 60.09 19.41
C CYS A 329 21.84 61.24 18.71
N ALA A 330 22.55 60.88 17.65
CA ALA A 330 23.05 61.83 16.67
C ALA A 330 21.89 62.60 16.01
N PRO A 331 22.12 63.82 15.46
CA PRO A 331 21.09 64.55 14.73
C PRO A 331 20.52 63.74 13.56
N ASN A 332 19.20 63.83 13.36
CA ASN A 332 18.39 63.06 12.40
C ASN A 332 18.20 61.58 12.76
N TYR A 333 18.40 61.21 14.02
CA TYR A 333 18.11 59.88 14.55
C TYR A 333 17.20 59.98 15.78
N TRP A 334 16.54 58.88 16.14
CA TRP A 334 15.56 58.79 17.22
C TRP A 334 15.56 57.40 17.86
N GLY A 335 14.84 57.25 18.98
CA GLY A 335 14.66 55.95 19.65
C GLY A 335 15.97 55.38 20.19
N HIS A 336 16.58 56.07 21.15
CA HIS A 336 17.85 55.66 21.79
C HIS A 336 17.72 54.30 22.48
N ASP A 337 18.65 53.40 22.15
CA ASP A 337 18.81 52.10 22.78
C ASP A 337 20.29 51.80 23.08
N ILE A 338 20.55 51.26 24.27
CA ILE A 338 21.91 51.04 24.79
C ILE A 338 22.67 49.90 24.07
N VAL A 339 21.98 49.04 23.32
CA VAL A 339 22.57 47.89 22.61
C VAL A 339 22.59 48.12 21.10
N THR A 340 21.50 48.63 20.55
CA THR A 340 21.27 48.76 19.10
C THR A 340 21.51 50.18 18.56
N GLY A 341 21.65 51.17 19.44
CA GLY A 341 21.92 52.56 19.07
C GLY A 341 20.67 53.33 18.70
N CYS A 342 20.78 54.28 17.77
CA CYS A 342 19.66 55.11 17.34
C CYS A 342 19.23 54.83 15.89
N LYS A 343 17.91 54.90 15.66
CA LYS A 343 17.29 54.66 14.36
C LYS A 343 17.23 55.95 13.55
N GLU A 344 17.48 55.86 12.25
CA GLU A 344 17.42 57.02 11.37
C GLU A 344 15.98 57.56 11.27
N CYS A 345 15.83 58.89 11.25
CA CYS A 345 14.55 59.54 11.07
C CYS A 345 14.00 59.36 9.65
N GLY A 346 14.82 59.51 8.61
CA GLY A 346 14.41 59.31 7.22
C GLY A 346 13.33 60.29 6.72
N CYS A 347 13.24 61.49 7.29
CA CYS A 347 12.26 62.49 6.86
C CYS A 347 12.57 63.03 5.46
N SER A 348 11.55 63.12 4.61
CA SER A 348 11.64 63.67 3.26
C SER A 348 12.10 65.13 3.27
N ALA A 349 13.25 65.44 2.67
CA ALA A 349 13.76 66.82 2.61
C ALA A 349 12.80 67.82 1.93
N ILE A 350 11.91 67.31 1.06
CA ILE A 350 10.96 68.14 0.29
C ILE A 350 9.61 68.21 1.00
N GLY A 351 9.11 67.07 1.49
CA GLY A 351 7.77 66.97 2.07
C GLY A 351 7.72 67.18 3.57
N SER A 352 8.85 67.17 4.29
CA SER A 352 8.91 67.45 5.73
C SER A 352 9.39 68.88 6.03
N VAL A 353 9.00 69.38 7.20
CA VAL A 353 9.45 70.68 7.72
C VAL A 353 10.89 70.61 8.23
N SER A 354 11.29 69.46 8.78
CA SER A 354 12.62 69.20 9.35
C SER A 354 13.05 67.76 9.08
N LEU A 355 14.36 67.55 8.89
CA LEU A 355 14.96 66.22 8.80
C LEU A 355 14.99 65.47 10.15
N GLN A 356 14.85 66.22 11.25
CA GLN A 356 14.68 65.65 12.57
C GLN A 356 13.22 65.30 12.81
N CYS A 357 12.98 64.00 13.02
CA CYS A 357 11.71 63.46 13.46
C CYS A 357 11.54 63.58 14.98
N ASN A 358 10.32 63.32 15.45
CA ASN A 358 10.03 63.23 16.88
C ASN A 358 10.91 62.14 17.55
N ILE A 359 11.55 62.49 18.67
CA ILE A 359 12.53 61.64 19.34
C ILE A 359 11.96 60.31 19.88
N ASN A 360 10.64 60.27 20.12
CA ASN A 360 9.95 59.13 20.75
C ASN A 360 9.07 58.36 19.75
N THR A 361 8.51 59.02 18.74
CA THR A 361 7.61 58.39 17.78
C THR A 361 8.23 58.15 16.41
N GLY A 362 9.33 58.82 16.08
CA GLY A 362 9.98 58.69 14.77
C GLY A 362 9.22 59.36 13.63
N CYS A 363 8.08 60.02 13.91
CA CYS A 363 7.26 60.67 12.90
C CYS A 363 7.82 62.06 12.54
N CYS A 364 7.80 62.36 11.25
CA CYS A 364 8.23 63.62 10.67
C CYS A 364 7.05 64.60 10.58
N LEU A 365 7.33 65.89 10.71
CA LEU A 365 6.32 66.93 10.53
C LEU A 365 6.18 67.24 9.03
N CYS A 366 5.02 66.97 8.43
CA CYS A 366 4.81 67.14 6.98
C CYS A 366 4.36 68.56 6.63
N ARG A 367 4.84 69.04 5.48
CA ARG A 367 4.37 70.28 4.84
C ARG A 367 3.01 70.05 4.19
N ASP A 368 2.28 71.14 3.95
CA ASP A 368 1.00 71.08 3.26
C ASP A 368 1.14 70.38 1.89
N SER A 369 0.15 69.54 1.56
CA SER A 369 0.12 68.62 0.40
C SER A 369 0.94 67.32 0.51
N PHE A 370 1.67 67.10 1.62
CA PHE A 370 2.41 65.86 1.88
C PHE A 370 1.84 65.12 3.10
N ARG A 371 1.99 63.79 3.14
CA ARG A 371 1.54 62.92 4.24
C ARG A 371 2.50 61.74 4.47
N GLY A 372 2.15 60.90 5.44
CA GLY A 372 2.90 59.71 5.83
C GLY A 372 3.91 60.00 6.94
N GLU A 373 4.36 58.98 7.66
CA GLU A 373 5.25 59.14 8.82
C GLU A 373 6.59 59.81 8.47
N LYS A 374 7.01 59.72 7.21
CA LYS A 374 8.25 60.29 6.67
C LYS A 374 8.02 61.45 5.71
N CYS A 375 6.77 61.85 5.48
CA CYS A 375 6.38 62.93 4.58
C CYS A 375 6.87 62.76 3.13
N ASN A 376 6.97 61.51 2.68
CA ASN A 376 7.41 61.12 1.34
C ASN A 376 6.24 60.74 0.43
N GLU A 377 5.01 61.00 0.84
CA GLU A 377 3.80 60.75 0.07
C GLU A 377 3.01 62.04 -0.13
N CYS A 378 2.24 62.12 -1.21
CA CYS A 378 1.30 63.22 -1.40
C CYS A 378 0.01 62.97 -0.61
N GLN A 379 -0.57 64.04 -0.08
CA GLN A 379 -1.86 63.99 0.60
C GLN A 379 -2.99 63.64 -0.39
N ILE A 380 -4.11 63.10 0.11
CA ILE A 380 -5.29 62.76 -0.71
C ILE A 380 -5.71 63.98 -1.53
N GLY A 381 -5.95 63.75 -2.84
CA GLY A 381 -6.22 64.81 -3.80
C GLY A 381 -4.99 65.35 -4.54
N TYR A 382 -3.79 64.83 -4.25
CA TYR A 382 -2.54 65.19 -4.92
C TYR A 382 -1.76 63.95 -5.38
N ARG A 383 -0.96 64.08 -6.45
CA ARG A 383 -0.18 62.99 -7.07
C ARG A 383 1.23 63.45 -7.46
N ASP A 384 2.10 62.49 -7.79
CA ASP A 384 3.46 62.73 -8.31
C ASP A 384 4.39 63.44 -7.31
N PHE A 385 4.70 62.76 -6.21
CA PHE A 385 5.78 63.17 -5.30
C PHE A 385 7.10 63.31 -6.09
N PRO A 386 7.90 64.38 -5.89
CA PRO A 386 7.78 65.38 -4.83
C PRO A 386 6.97 66.63 -5.18
N GLN A 387 6.44 66.74 -6.40
CA GLN A 387 5.72 67.94 -6.85
C GLN A 387 4.29 68.01 -6.31
N CYS A 388 3.71 66.86 -5.95
CA CYS A 388 2.36 66.74 -5.37
C CYS A 388 1.35 67.66 -6.07
N THR A 389 1.11 67.37 -7.34
CA THR A 389 0.18 68.11 -8.22
C THR A 389 -1.25 67.68 -7.93
N GLN A 390 -2.17 68.65 -7.89
CA GLN A 390 -3.58 68.40 -7.55
C GLN A 390 -4.29 67.54 -8.61
N CYS A 391 -5.18 66.65 -8.16
CA CYS A 391 -6.08 65.84 -8.97
C CYS A 391 -7.34 66.64 -9.33
N GLU A 392 -7.62 66.81 -10.62
CA GLU A 392 -8.85 67.48 -11.12
C GLU A 392 -10.00 66.48 -11.30
N CYS A 393 -10.35 65.76 -10.24
CA CYS A 393 -11.38 64.72 -10.30
C CYS A 393 -12.76 65.21 -9.87
N ASN A 394 -13.77 64.92 -10.69
CA ASN A 394 -15.15 65.26 -10.37
C ASN A 394 -15.74 64.24 -9.37
N ILE A 395 -16.13 64.72 -8.18
CA ILE A 395 -16.69 63.91 -7.08
C ILE A 395 -17.91 63.09 -7.53
N SER A 396 -18.75 63.63 -8.43
CA SER A 396 -19.97 62.95 -8.87
C SER A 396 -19.68 61.75 -9.77
N GLY A 397 -18.64 61.82 -10.60
CA GLY A 397 -18.25 60.79 -11.56
C GLY A 397 -17.20 59.81 -11.03
N SER A 398 -16.49 60.19 -9.96
CA SER A 398 -15.42 59.39 -9.37
C SER A 398 -15.97 58.37 -8.36
N ASP A 399 -15.26 57.27 -8.19
CA ASP A 399 -15.59 56.23 -7.21
C ASP A 399 -15.56 56.83 -5.80
N SER A 400 -16.65 56.64 -5.05
CA SER A 400 -16.82 57.15 -3.69
C SER A 400 -15.73 56.68 -2.73
N GLN A 401 -15.11 55.52 -2.96
CA GLN A 401 -14.02 55.02 -2.11
C GLN A 401 -12.70 55.76 -2.32
N THR A 402 -12.56 56.49 -3.42
CA THR A 402 -11.36 57.26 -3.76
C THR A 402 -11.50 58.75 -3.46
N CYS A 403 -12.59 59.17 -2.80
CA CYS A 403 -12.90 60.56 -2.51
C CYS A 403 -12.99 60.83 -1.00
N ASP A 404 -12.34 61.90 -0.54
CA ASP A 404 -12.57 62.48 0.77
C ASP A 404 -13.77 63.43 0.67
N LEU A 405 -14.91 62.99 1.20
CA LEU A 405 -16.19 63.71 1.12
C LEU A 405 -16.22 64.95 2.03
N GLU A 406 -15.43 64.99 3.09
CA GLU A 406 -15.34 66.17 3.99
C GLU A 406 -14.53 67.29 3.35
N ARG A 407 -13.44 66.93 2.66
CA ARG A 407 -12.53 67.88 2.02
C ARG A 407 -12.90 68.17 0.56
N GLY A 408 -13.85 67.43 -0.01
CA GLY A 408 -14.34 67.63 -1.37
C GLY A 408 -13.29 67.34 -2.45
N VAL A 409 -12.37 66.38 -2.21
CA VAL A 409 -11.27 66.05 -3.12
C VAL A 409 -11.18 64.55 -3.36
N CYS A 410 -10.83 64.14 -4.58
CA CYS A 410 -10.67 62.72 -4.93
C CYS A 410 -9.24 62.40 -5.38
N ALA A 411 -8.78 61.20 -5.03
CA ALA A 411 -7.51 60.64 -5.46
C ALA A 411 -7.56 60.21 -6.94
N CYS A 412 -6.44 60.38 -7.64
CA CYS A 412 -6.22 59.84 -8.97
C CYS A 412 -5.82 58.36 -8.89
N ALA A 413 -6.25 57.56 -9.86
CA ALA A 413 -5.95 56.12 -9.92
C ALA A 413 -4.44 55.84 -10.11
N ASP A 414 -3.76 56.67 -10.91
CA ASP A 414 -2.36 56.48 -11.31
C ASP A 414 -1.59 57.82 -11.38
N ARG A 415 -0.27 57.74 -11.61
CA ARG A 415 0.62 58.88 -11.96
C ARG A 415 0.21 59.64 -13.24
N THR A 416 -0.80 59.18 -13.96
CA THR A 416 -1.34 59.82 -15.16
C THR A 416 -2.34 60.93 -14.86
N GLY A 417 -2.85 61.00 -13.62
CA GLY A 417 -3.90 61.96 -13.24
C GLY A 417 -5.32 61.54 -13.60
N LYS A 418 -5.51 60.28 -14.03
CA LYS A 418 -6.81 59.74 -14.41
C LYS A 418 -7.63 59.39 -13.16
N CYS A 419 -8.88 59.84 -13.13
CA CYS A 419 -9.79 59.60 -12.01
C CYS A 419 -10.44 58.22 -12.11
N SER A 420 -10.56 57.52 -10.99
CA SER A 420 -11.31 56.26 -10.91
C SER A 420 -12.79 56.55 -11.07
N CYS A 421 -13.38 56.22 -12.22
CA CYS A 421 -14.80 56.52 -12.50
C CYS A 421 -15.75 55.40 -12.06
N LYS A 422 -17.00 55.74 -11.74
CA LYS A 422 -18.10 54.78 -11.52
C LYS A 422 -18.37 53.97 -12.80
N VAL A 423 -18.33 52.63 -12.73
CA VAL A 423 -18.47 51.74 -13.89
C VAL A 423 -19.90 51.75 -14.46
N GLN A 424 -20.06 51.98 -15.77
CA GLN A 424 -21.26 51.63 -16.53
C GLN A 424 -21.09 50.21 -17.09
N THR A 425 -22.00 49.31 -16.71
CA THR A 425 -22.01 47.92 -17.19
C THR A 425 -22.59 47.83 -18.60
N SER A 426 -21.74 47.53 -19.59
CA SER A 426 -22.16 46.98 -20.88
C SER A 426 -21.34 45.72 -21.18
N THR A 427 -22.05 44.71 -21.66
CA THR A 427 -21.65 43.32 -21.90
C THR A 427 -20.90 43.14 -23.23
N ILE A 428 -19.97 42.18 -23.28
CA ILE A 428 -19.88 41.05 -24.25
C ILE A 428 -18.60 40.22 -23.97
N GLY A 429 -18.78 38.95 -23.58
CA GLY A 429 -18.23 37.79 -24.30
C GLY A 429 -16.82 37.23 -24.01
N SER A 430 -16.61 36.59 -22.86
CA SER A 430 -16.06 35.22 -22.75
C SER A 430 -16.02 34.80 -21.27
N ASN A 431 -16.99 33.96 -20.87
CA ASN A 431 -17.20 33.48 -19.51
C ASN A 431 -16.06 32.58 -19.05
N LEU A 432 -15.25 33.08 -18.12
CA LEU A 432 -14.81 32.42 -16.88
C LEU A 432 -14.25 33.52 -15.99
N THR A 433 -15.03 33.95 -15.00
CA THR A 433 -14.54 34.82 -13.92
C THR A 433 -13.42 34.08 -13.19
N PRO A 434 -12.22 34.66 -12.98
CA PRO A 434 -11.21 34.00 -12.17
C PRO A 434 -11.74 33.91 -10.73
N PHE A 435 -11.97 32.68 -10.26
CA PHE A 435 -12.20 32.40 -8.86
C PHE A 435 -11.01 32.93 -8.06
N LYS A 436 -11.27 33.68 -6.99
CA LYS A 436 -10.24 34.21 -6.07
C LYS A 436 -10.48 33.59 -4.70
N LEU A 437 -9.40 33.43 -3.92
CA LEU A 437 -9.50 33.00 -2.54
C LEU A 437 -10.19 34.10 -1.72
N ILE A 438 -11.37 33.77 -1.21
CA ILE A 438 -12.16 34.61 -0.32
C ILE A 438 -12.10 34.05 1.10
N ILE A 439 -12.21 34.94 2.07
CA ILE A 439 -12.32 34.54 3.48
C ILE A 439 -13.74 34.04 3.74
N VAL A 440 -13.85 32.84 4.32
CA VAL A 440 -15.08 32.17 4.73
C VAL A 440 -15.01 31.89 6.24
N LEU A 441 -16.15 32.00 6.93
CA LEU A 441 -16.27 31.61 8.34
C LEU A 441 -16.87 30.22 8.45
N LEU A 442 -16.08 29.26 8.96
CA LEU A 442 -16.58 27.98 9.43
C LEU A 442 -17.26 28.18 10.78
N THR A 443 -18.56 27.91 10.86
CA THR A 443 -19.37 28.04 12.09
C THR A 443 -20.04 26.72 12.44
N LEU A 444 -20.70 26.67 13.61
CA LEU A 444 -21.59 25.56 13.93
C LEU A 444 -22.82 25.58 13.01
N LYS A 445 -23.22 24.40 12.52
CA LYS A 445 -24.46 24.26 11.76
C LYS A 445 -25.66 24.45 12.71
N PRO A 446 -26.82 24.98 12.24
CA PRO A 446 -27.98 25.26 13.11
C PRO A 446 -28.46 24.07 13.96
N GLU A 447 -28.31 22.85 13.46
CA GLU A 447 -28.68 21.61 14.15
C GLU A 447 -27.69 21.19 15.26
N GLN A 448 -26.47 21.73 15.26
CA GLN A 448 -25.41 21.39 16.22
C GLN A 448 -25.56 22.17 17.53
N THR A 449 -26.64 21.87 18.25
CA THR A 449 -27.00 22.52 19.51
C THR A 449 -26.32 21.92 20.75
N VAL A 450 -25.69 20.75 20.62
CA VAL A 450 -25.02 20.03 21.71
C VAL A 450 -23.62 19.57 21.27
N LEU A 451 -22.59 20.04 21.98
CA LEU A 451 -21.20 19.62 21.77
C LEU A 451 -20.78 18.52 22.76
N PRO A 452 -20.00 17.52 22.32
CA PRO A 452 -19.41 16.55 23.22
C PRO A 452 -18.34 17.18 24.11
N LEU A 453 -18.30 16.72 25.36
CA LEU A 453 -17.23 16.99 26.32
C LEU A 453 -16.29 15.80 26.37
N VAL A 454 -14.99 16.08 26.46
CA VAL A 454 -13.93 15.07 26.53
C VAL A 454 -12.90 15.39 27.60
N ASP A 455 -12.17 14.39 28.06
CA ASP A 455 -10.98 14.58 28.88
C ASP A 455 -9.80 15.15 28.05
N LYS A 456 -8.73 15.59 28.72
CA LYS A 456 -7.53 16.17 28.05
C LYS A 456 -6.92 15.26 26.98
N SER A 457 -6.98 13.94 27.16
CA SER A 457 -6.42 12.97 26.22
C SER A 457 -7.39 12.55 25.10
N ASN A 458 -8.63 13.06 25.12
CA ASN A 458 -9.71 12.71 24.18
C ASN A 458 -9.94 11.18 24.11
N THR A 459 -9.96 10.52 25.26
CA THR A 459 -10.21 9.08 25.42
C THR A 459 -11.62 8.78 25.92
N VAL A 460 -12.19 9.67 26.73
CA VAL A 460 -13.54 9.54 27.28
C VAL A 460 -14.39 10.69 26.74
N GLU A 461 -15.55 10.36 26.16
CA GLU A 461 -16.50 11.35 25.60
C GLU A 461 -17.86 11.24 26.28
N THR A 462 -18.47 12.38 26.63
CA THR A 462 -19.84 12.43 27.14
C THR A 462 -20.62 13.63 26.61
N ARG A 463 -21.93 13.45 26.45
CA ARG A 463 -22.90 14.52 26.17
C ARG A 463 -23.84 14.74 27.36
N ARG A 464 -23.67 13.95 28.42
CA ARG A 464 -24.50 14.02 29.61
C ARG A 464 -24.20 15.31 30.36
N GLY A 465 -25.26 16.05 30.71
CA GLY A 465 -25.12 17.35 31.36
C GLY A 465 -24.87 18.51 30.40
N VAL A 466 -24.89 18.27 29.09
CA VAL A 466 -24.83 19.34 28.08
C VAL A 466 -26.25 19.70 27.65
N SER A 467 -26.57 20.99 27.62
CA SER A 467 -27.88 21.52 27.21
C SER A 467 -27.70 22.77 26.36
N PHE A 468 -28.68 23.07 25.49
CA PHE A 468 -28.66 24.26 24.65
C PHE A 468 -29.63 25.32 25.16
N GLN A 469 -29.16 26.56 25.29
CA GLN A 469 -30.00 27.73 25.52
C GLN A 469 -29.54 28.81 24.56
N HIS A 470 -30.23 28.95 23.42
CA HIS A 470 -29.82 29.86 22.35
C HIS A 470 -29.43 31.25 22.88
N PRO A 471 -28.22 31.77 22.55
CA PRO A 471 -27.23 31.24 21.59
C PRO A 471 -26.11 30.36 22.20
N GLU A 472 -26.23 29.92 23.45
CA GLU A 472 -25.17 29.27 24.23
C GLU A 472 -25.37 27.75 24.42
N ILE A 473 -24.26 27.01 24.44
CA ILE A 473 -24.21 25.59 24.80
C ILE A 473 -23.65 25.49 26.22
N LEU A 474 -24.41 24.88 27.13
CA LEU A 474 -24.12 24.84 28.57
C LEU A 474 -23.68 23.44 29.01
N ALA A 475 -22.65 23.36 29.84
CA ALA A 475 -22.23 22.18 30.60
C ALA A 475 -22.57 22.36 32.08
N HIS A 476 -23.43 21.50 32.62
CA HIS A 476 -23.74 21.43 34.05
C HIS A 476 -22.74 20.53 34.76
N ALA A 477 -21.87 21.10 35.59
CA ALA A 477 -20.71 20.41 36.16
C ALA A 477 -21.09 19.17 37.01
N GLU A 478 -22.19 19.25 37.77
CA GLU A 478 -22.69 18.13 38.60
C GLU A 478 -23.04 16.88 37.77
N LEU A 479 -23.60 17.08 36.57
CA LEU A 479 -23.96 15.98 35.68
C LEU A 479 -22.75 15.44 34.91
N VAL A 480 -21.81 16.31 34.55
CA VAL A 480 -20.59 15.96 33.81
C VAL A 480 -19.60 15.20 34.68
N THR A 481 -19.44 15.59 35.94
CA THR A 481 -18.49 14.97 36.90
C THR A 481 -18.81 13.52 37.22
N SER A 482 -20.01 13.03 36.89
CA SER A 482 -20.35 11.61 36.92
C SER A 482 -19.58 10.76 35.90
N THR A 483 -19.05 11.37 34.84
CA THR A 483 -18.37 10.69 33.72
C THR A 483 -16.95 11.19 33.47
N LEU A 484 -16.70 12.50 33.62
CA LEU A 484 -15.40 13.12 33.36
C LEU A 484 -14.86 13.82 34.60
N SER A 485 -13.57 13.65 34.90
CA SER A 485 -12.86 14.47 35.89
C SER A 485 -12.31 15.74 35.26
N GLU A 486 -12.25 16.84 36.02
CA GLU A 486 -11.56 18.06 35.57
C GLU A 486 -10.05 17.78 35.36
N PRO A 487 -9.42 18.31 34.29
CA PRO A 487 -9.97 19.19 33.27
C PRO A 487 -10.73 18.45 32.14
N TYR A 488 -11.82 19.04 31.67
CA TYR A 488 -12.55 18.58 30.48
C TYR A 488 -12.79 19.72 29.48
N TYR A 489 -12.97 19.34 28.21
CA TYR A 489 -12.93 20.22 27.04
C TYR A 489 -14.13 20.02 26.12
N TRP A 490 -14.59 21.10 25.50
CA TRP A 490 -15.48 21.09 24.35
C TRP A 490 -14.74 20.57 23.13
N LYS A 491 -15.26 19.53 22.50
CA LYS A 491 -14.70 18.99 21.25
C LYS A 491 -15.47 19.55 20.06
N LEU A 492 -14.76 20.26 19.18
CA LEU A 492 -15.36 20.82 17.98
C LEU A 492 -15.76 19.71 16.98
N PRO A 493 -16.87 19.91 16.24
CA PRO A 493 -17.40 18.92 15.30
C PRO A 493 -16.58 18.80 14.00
N GLU A 494 -17.00 17.87 13.15
CA GLU A 494 -16.24 17.40 11.97
C GLU A 494 -15.87 18.50 10.96
N GLN A 495 -16.63 19.59 10.86
CA GLN A 495 -16.28 20.69 9.96
C GLN A 495 -15.03 21.48 10.37
N PHE A 496 -14.51 21.25 11.59
CA PHE A 496 -13.26 21.84 12.10
C PHE A 496 -12.08 20.84 12.06
N ARG A 497 -12.19 19.76 11.26
CA ARG A 497 -11.18 18.71 11.11
C ARG A 497 -10.78 18.54 9.64
N GLY A 498 -9.68 17.81 9.39
CA GLY A 498 -9.12 17.60 8.05
C GLY A 498 -8.06 18.64 7.70
N SER A 499 -7.86 18.92 6.41
CA SER A 499 -6.92 19.95 5.97
C SER A 499 -7.44 21.33 6.38
N MET A 500 -6.72 21.99 7.28
CA MET A 500 -7.01 23.31 7.82
C MET A 500 -5.88 24.30 7.51
N ILE A 501 -5.08 24.01 6.47
CA ILE A 501 -3.96 24.86 6.03
C ILE A 501 -4.44 26.27 5.69
N THR A 502 -5.63 26.37 5.09
CA THR A 502 -6.26 27.65 4.73
C THR A 502 -6.78 28.44 5.93
N ALA A 503 -6.67 27.92 7.16
CA ALA A 503 -6.90 28.68 8.38
C ALA A 503 -5.67 29.51 8.81
N TYR A 504 -4.48 29.26 8.24
CA TYR A 504 -3.27 30.00 8.57
C TYR A 504 -3.43 31.49 8.27
N GLY A 505 -3.08 32.34 9.24
CA GLY A 505 -3.31 33.79 9.15
C GLY A 505 -4.75 34.24 9.41
N GLY A 506 -5.67 33.31 9.66
CA GLY A 506 -7.04 33.56 10.11
C GLY A 506 -7.17 33.60 11.64
N GLN A 507 -8.40 33.54 12.15
CA GLN A 507 -8.70 33.57 13.58
C GLN A 507 -9.70 32.49 13.99
N LEU A 508 -9.44 31.82 15.12
CA LEU A 508 -10.42 31.03 15.85
C LEU A 508 -11.09 31.92 16.89
N LYS A 509 -12.40 32.15 16.74
CA LYS A 509 -13.20 32.98 17.65
C LYS A 509 -14.20 32.13 18.41
N TYR A 510 -14.37 32.42 19.70
CA TYR A 510 -15.40 31.83 20.55
C TYR A 510 -15.61 32.69 21.80
N ALA A 511 -16.79 32.56 22.42
CA ALA A 511 -17.12 33.22 23.67
C ALA A 511 -17.34 32.20 24.79
N VAL A 512 -16.81 32.48 25.98
CA VAL A 512 -16.92 31.61 27.16
C VAL A 512 -17.50 32.39 28.34
N TYR A 513 -18.42 31.76 29.06
CA TYR A 513 -18.96 32.23 30.33
C TYR A 513 -18.96 31.06 31.33
N TYR A 514 -18.58 31.30 32.58
CA TYR A 514 -18.66 30.27 33.62
C TYR A 514 -19.00 30.85 34.98
N GLU A 515 -19.60 30.00 35.83
CA GLU A 515 -19.85 30.28 37.24
C GLU A 515 -19.15 29.23 38.10
N ALA A 516 -18.35 29.68 39.05
CA ALA A 516 -17.62 28.86 40.00
C ALA A 516 -17.54 29.57 41.36
N ARG A 517 -17.06 28.87 42.39
CA ARG A 517 -16.86 29.48 43.71
C ARG A 517 -15.58 30.30 43.77
N ASP A 518 -14.48 29.74 43.26
CA ASP A 518 -13.17 30.40 43.24
C ASP A 518 -12.62 30.45 41.82
N GLU A 519 -11.89 31.54 41.47
CA GLU A 519 -11.36 31.75 40.12
C GLU A 519 -10.27 30.75 39.75
N THR A 520 -9.53 30.29 40.75
CA THR A 520 -8.45 29.30 40.60
C THR A 520 -8.92 27.93 41.03
N GLY A 521 -8.66 26.92 40.21
CA GLY A 521 -9.04 25.54 40.46
C GLY A 521 -8.13 24.54 39.73
N PRO A 522 -8.51 23.25 39.70
CA PRO A 522 -7.66 22.17 39.21
C PRO A 522 -7.21 22.35 37.76
N SER A 523 -8.03 23.02 36.95
CA SER A 523 -7.83 23.25 35.52
C SER A 523 -7.18 24.61 35.18
N SER A 524 -6.75 25.40 36.17
CA SER A 524 -6.26 26.77 35.93
C SER A 524 -4.98 26.84 35.11
N TYR A 525 -4.08 25.87 35.25
CA TYR A 525 -2.79 25.81 34.52
C TYR A 525 -2.88 25.08 33.19
N GLU A 526 -4.04 24.52 32.88
CA GLU A 526 -4.29 23.77 31.67
C GLU A 526 -4.54 24.70 30.48
N PRO A 527 -4.06 24.34 29.27
CA PRO A 527 -4.19 25.17 28.08
C PRO A 527 -5.66 25.42 27.73
N GLN A 528 -5.93 26.58 27.14
CA GLN A 528 -7.30 26.97 26.80
C GLN A 528 -7.75 26.34 25.49
N VAL A 529 -6.84 26.19 24.52
CA VAL A 529 -7.10 25.51 23.24
C VAL A 529 -6.04 24.43 23.00
N ILE A 530 -6.46 23.26 22.55
CA ILE A 530 -5.59 22.15 22.16
C ILE A 530 -5.95 21.75 20.73
N ILE A 531 -4.97 21.72 19.85
CA ILE A 531 -5.13 21.20 18.48
C ILE A 531 -4.18 20.03 18.30
N LYS A 532 -4.73 18.89 17.88
CA LYS A 532 -3.93 17.73 17.50
C LYS A 532 -4.05 17.50 16.01
N GLY A 533 -2.92 17.33 15.35
CA GLY A 533 -2.84 17.14 13.91
C GLY A 533 -1.48 16.60 13.48
N GLY A 534 -1.07 16.94 12.27
CA GLY A 534 0.18 16.46 11.69
C GLY A 534 -0.01 15.32 10.69
N PRO A 535 1.01 15.00 9.88
CA PRO A 535 0.98 13.92 8.89
C PRO A 535 0.59 12.56 9.47
N ASN A 536 1.01 12.30 10.72
CA ASN A 536 0.73 11.08 11.47
C ASN A 536 -0.33 11.26 12.57
N ARG A 537 -1.02 12.42 12.62
CA ARG A 537 -1.98 12.78 13.67
C ARG A 537 -1.41 12.63 15.08
N SER A 538 -0.13 12.94 15.27
CA SER A 538 0.58 12.71 16.54
C SER A 538 1.09 14.00 17.20
N ILE A 539 1.01 15.13 16.49
CA ILE A 539 1.57 16.39 16.95
C ILE A 539 0.46 17.19 17.65
N VAL A 540 0.76 17.69 18.84
CA VAL A 540 -0.19 18.46 19.67
C VAL A 540 0.38 19.84 19.92
N MET A 541 -0.38 20.87 19.53
CA MET A 541 -0.12 22.26 19.90
C MET A 541 -1.16 22.78 20.87
N THR A 542 -0.71 23.68 21.74
CA THR A 542 -1.51 24.25 22.81
C THR A 542 -1.40 25.77 22.82
N ARG A 543 -2.51 26.42 23.16
CA ARG A 543 -2.60 27.86 23.37
C ARG A 543 -2.99 28.13 24.81
N HIS A 544 -2.12 28.83 25.53
CA HIS A 544 -2.42 29.35 26.86
C HIS A 544 -2.97 30.77 26.77
N ILE A 545 -4.01 31.06 27.53
CA ILE A 545 -4.66 32.36 27.59
C ILE A 545 -4.79 32.75 29.07
N PRO A 546 -4.60 34.03 29.43
CA PRO A 546 -4.82 34.51 30.79
C PRO A 546 -6.20 34.11 31.35
N GLY A 547 -6.27 33.85 32.65
CA GLY A 547 -7.46 33.30 33.32
C GLY A 547 -8.72 34.13 33.10
N LEU A 548 -9.84 33.44 32.86
CA LEU A 548 -11.17 34.02 32.77
C LEU A 548 -11.65 34.54 34.14
N GLN A 549 -12.49 35.57 34.14
CA GLN A 549 -13.13 36.10 35.36
C GLN A 549 -14.49 35.42 35.59
N ILE A 550 -14.82 35.11 36.84
CA ILE A 550 -16.10 34.47 37.18
C ILE A 550 -17.27 35.39 36.84
N GLY A 551 -18.30 34.85 36.18
CA GLY A 551 -19.53 35.58 35.87
C GLY A 551 -19.38 36.62 34.76
N GLN A 552 -18.27 36.62 34.01
CA GLN A 552 -18.04 37.53 32.89
C GLN A 552 -17.95 36.77 31.57
N LEU A 553 -18.79 37.15 30.60
CA LEU A 553 -18.70 36.66 29.23
C LEU A 553 -17.42 37.21 28.58
N THR A 554 -16.51 36.33 28.19
CA THR A 554 -15.23 36.70 27.59
C THR A 554 -15.18 36.19 26.16
N ARG A 555 -14.85 37.08 25.21
CA ARG A 555 -14.64 36.74 23.80
C ARG A 555 -13.15 36.55 23.54
N HIS A 556 -12.81 35.44 22.92
CA HIS A 556 -11.45 35.11 22.52
C HIS A 556 -11.32 35.18 21.01
N GLU A 557 -10.27 35.85 20.54
CA GLU A 557 -9.81 35.83 19.16
C GLU A 557 -8.40 35.26 19.14
N ILE A 558 -8.26 34.05 18.62
CA ILE A 558 -6.97 33.34 18.61
C ILE A 558 -6.42 33.37 17.21
N ASP A 559 -5.30 34.07 17.05
CA ASP A 559 -4.59 34.13 15.77
C ASP A 559 -4.02 32.75 15.42
N MET A 560 -4.27 32.32 14.20
CA MET A 560 -3.79 31.05 13.65
C MET A 560 -2.41 31.23 13.02
N THR A 561 -1.45 31.67 13.83
CA THR A 561 -0.03 31.89 13.48
C THR A 561 0.89 31.35 14.58
N GLU A 562 2.13 31.02 14.26
CA GLU A 562 3.02 30.24 15.14
C GLU A 562 3.48 30.96 16.43
N HIS A 563 3.48 32.30 16.44
CA HIS A 563 4.18 33.11 17.45
C HIS A 563 3.75 32.84 18.90
N GLU A 564 2.50 32.46 19.08
CA GLU A 564 1.81 32.40 20.36
C GLU A 564 1.36 30.98 20.74
N TRP A 565 1.62 30.02 19.84
CA TRP A 565 1.35 28.60 20.03
C TRP A 565 2.61 27.86 20.47
N LYS A 566 2.41 26.79 21.24
CA LYS A 566 3.49 25.96 21.76
C LYS A 566 3.18 24.49 21.57
N TYR A 567 4.22 23.68 21.53
CA TYR A 567 4.07 22.25 21.67
C TYR A 567 3.53 21.87 23.05
N ALA A 568 2.98 20.66 23.18
CA ALA A 568 2.54 20.12 24.47
C ALA A 568 3.65 20.07 25.55
N ASP A 569 4.93 20.08 25.16
CA ASP A 569 6.10 20.12 26.06
C ASP A 569 6.58 21.56 26.38
N GLY A 570 5.92 22.59 25.83
CA GLY A 570 6.21 24.00 26.08
C GLY A 570 7.22 24.65 25.14
N ARG A 571 7.78 23.91 24.15
CA ARG A 571 8.65 24.50 23.12
C ARG A 571 7.88 25.45 22.21
N SER A 572 8.55 26.52 21.75
CA SER A 572 8.01 27.43 20.73
C SER A 572 7.89 26.72 19.38
N MET A 573 6.91 27.12 18.58
CA MET A 573 6.68 26.56 17.25
C MET A 573 7.31 27.43 16.15
N THR A 574 7.81 26.79 15.11
CA THR A 574 8.14 27.46 13.84
C THR A 574 6.91 27.54 12.94
N ARG A 575 7.00 28.32 11.86
CA ARG A 575 5.95 28.39 10.84
C ARG A 575 5.73 27.02 10.20
N GLU A 576 6.80 26.31 9.90
CA GLU A 576 6.77 24.95 9.33
C GLU A 576 6.05 23.98 10.26
N ASP A 577 6.41 23.98 11.55
CA ASP A 577 5.78 23.13 12.57
C ASP A 577 4.27 23.37 12.71
N PHE A 578 3.86 24.66 12.66
CA PHE A 578 2.46 25.05 12.77
C PHE A 578 1.66 24.60 11.54
N MET A 579 2.24 24.79 10.35
CA MET A 579 1.65 24.36 9.08
C MET A 579 1.53 22.83 9.00
N ASP A 580 2.50 22.07 9.53
CA ASP A 580 2.43 20.62 9.62
C ASP A 580 1.23 20.15 10.44
N ILE A 581 0.92 20.82 11.56
CA ILE A 581 -0.27 20.49 12.36
C ILE A 581 -1.56 20.79 11.59
N LEU A 582 -1.64 21.94 10.92
CA LEU A 582 -2.81 22.35 10.13
C LEU A 582 -3.01 21.52 8.85
N PHE A 583 -1.96 20.85 8.36
CA PHE A 583 -2.04 19.94 7.22
C PHE A 583 -3.15 18.90 7.36
N TYR A 584 -3.30 18.34 8.55
CA TYR A 584 -4.43 17.45 8.86
C TYR A 584 -4.77 17.50 10.35
N VAL A 585 -5.79 18.27 10.69
CA VAL A 585 -6.30 18.40 12.06
C VAL A 585 -7.21 17.23 12.40
N ASP A 586 -6.83 16.47 13.43
CA ASP A 586 -7.62 15.37 13.98
C ASP A 586 -8.73 15.90 14.90
N TYR A 587 -8.41 16.88 15.75
CA TYR A 587 -9.39 17.57 16.58
C TYR A 587 -8.92 18.92 17.11
N ILE A 588 -9.89 19.76 17.45
CA ILE A 588 -9.73 21.01 18.18
C ILE A 588 -10.56 20.93 19.46
N LEU A 589 -9.91 21.17 20.60
CA LEU A 589 -10.53 21.19 21.92
C LEU A 589 -10.45 22.59 22.53
N ILE A 590 -11.55 23.06 23.11
CA ILE A 590 -11.63 24.32 23.86
C ILE A 590 -11.97 24.00 25.31
N LYS A 591 -11.21 24.51 26.28
CA LYS A 591 -11.41 24.17 27.69
C LYS A 591 -12.83 24.52 28.16
N ALA A 592 -13.46 23.58 28.86
CA ALA A 592 -14.83 23.71 29.36
C ALA A 592 -14.91 23.82 30.89
N SER A 593 -13.97 23.19 31.61
CA SER A 593 -13.87 23.30 33.07
C SER A 593 -13.06 24.53 33.49
N HIS A 594 -13.60 25.33 34.41
CA HIS A 594 -13.00 26.59 34.89
C HIS A 594 -13.23 26.80 36.39
N GLY A 595 -12.26 27.41 37.06
CA GLY A 595 -12.34 27.72 38.49
C GLY A 595 -12.39 26.48 39.38
N ASN A 596 -12.71 26.70 40.66
CA ASN A 596 -12.94 25.64 41.65
C ASN A 596 -14.42 25.54 41.99
N LEU A 597 -14.93 24.30 42.09
CA LEU A 597 -16.35 24.02 42.31
C LEU A 597 -17.24 24.72 41.27
N MET A 598 -16.94 24.51 39.99
CA MET A 598 -17.73 25.05 38.88
C MET A 598 -19.19 24.58 38.97
N ARG A 599 -20.15 25.48 38.78
CA ARG A 599 -21.57 25.12 38.65
C ARG A 599 -21.93 24.79 37.22
N HIS A 600 -21.61 25.72 36.31
CA HIS A 600 -21.77 25.50 34.88
C HIS A 600 -20.78 26.35 34.06
N SER A 601 -20.51 25.89 32.84
CA SER A 601 -19.75 26.60 31.81
C SER A 601 -20.56 26.69 30.53
N ARG A 602 -20.37 27.75 29.75
CA ARG A 602 -21.11 28.04 28.53
C ARG A 602 -20.16 28.45 27.42
N ILE A 603 -20.44 28.00 26.21
CA ILE A 603 -19.71 28.37 24.99
C ILE A 603 -20.66 28.82 23.88
N SER A 604 -20.28 29.86 23.14
CA SER A 604 -21.02 30.40 22.00
C SER A 604 -20.08 31.07 20.99
N GLU A 605 -20.64 31.62 19.90
CA GLU A 605 -19.91 32.40 18.90
C GLU A 605 -18.69 31.66 18.26
N ILE A 606 -18.73 30.32 18.20
CA ILE A 606 -17.63 29.51 17.67
C ILE A 606 -17.52 29.72 16.15
N SER A 607 -16.39 30.24 15.71
CA SER A 607 -16.06 30.38 14.30
C SER A 607 -14.57 30.24 14.02
N LEU A 608 -14.22 29.71 12.85
CA LEU A 608 -12.85 29.63 12.35
C LEU A 608 -12.79 30.28 10.96
N THR A 609 -11.91 31.26 10.79
CA THR A 609 -11.66 31.89 9.49
C THR A 609 -10.81 30.99 8.61
N VAL A 610 -11.29 30.67 7.41
CA VAL A 610 -10.57 29.88 6.39
C VAL A 610 -10.66 30.54 5.02
N ALA A 611 -9.76 30.22 4.10
CA ALA A 611 -9.89 30.63 2.70
C ALA A 611 -10.48 29.55 1.81
N GLU A 612 -11.38 29.94 0.91
CA GLU A 612 -12.02 29.08 -0.09
C GLU A 612 -12.04 29.76 -1.47
N GLU A 613 -12.03 28.99 -2.56
CA GLU A 613 -12.17 29.51 -3.92
C GLU A 613 -13.62 29.96 -4.17
N GLY A 614 -13.83 31.27 -4.31
CA GLY A 614 -15.17 31.85 -4.47
C GLY A 614 -15.24 32.99 -5.48
N ARG A 615 -16.48 33.35 -5.84
CA ARG A 615 -16.74 34.59 -6.57
C ARG A 615 -16.70 35.74 -5.57
N SER A 616 -15.81 36.69 -5.76
CA SER A 616 -15.74 37.89 -4.91
C SER A 616 -17.06 38.66 -5.00
N THR A 617 -17.93 38.51 -4.00
CA THR A 617 -19.08 39.41 -3.79
C THR A 617 -18.59 40.63 -3.01
N LYS A 618 -19.38 41.71 -2.96
CA LYS A 618 -19.02 42.94 -2.20
C LYS A 618 -18.85 42.70 -0.68
N GLU A 619 -19.19 41.51 -0.18
CA GLU A 619 -19.12 41.13 1.25
C GLU A 619 -17.93 40.20 1.56
N SER A 620 -17.20 39.70 0.56
CA SER A 620 -16.11 38.75 0.77
C SER A 620 -14.75 39.44 0.76
N GLU A 621 -14.09 39.51 1.92
CA GLU A 621 -12.71 39.99 2.04
C GLU A 621 -11.73 39.03 1.34
N LYS A 622 -10.70 39.60 0.72
CA LYS A 622 -9.68 38.85 -0.02
C LYS A 622 -8.66 38.25 0.95
N ALA A 623 -8.36 36.96 0.84
CA ALA A 623 -7.31 36.34 1.64
C ALA A 623 -5.93 36.85 1.17
N HIS A 624 -5.21 37.58 2.02
CA HIS A 624 -3.91 38.19 1.70
C HIS A 624 -2.70 37.33 2.09
N GLN A 625 -2.86 36.36 2.99
CA GLN A 625 -1.77 35.53 3.53
C GLN A 625 -1.72 34.10 2.96
N ILE A 626 -2.63 33.74 2.05
CA ILE A 626 -2.73 32.39 1.46
C ILE A 626 -2.42 32.51 -0.02
N GLU A 627 -1.25 32.01 -0.40
CA GLU A 627 -0.76 31.96 -1.77
C GLU A 627 -1.22 30.64 -2.40
N LYS A 628 -1.74 30.70 -3.63
CA LYS A 628 -2.03 29.51 -4.43
C LYS A 628 -0.73 29.05 -5.09
N CYS A 629 -0.23 27.89 -4.71
CA CYS A 629 1.02 27.35 -5.25
C CYS A 629 0.83 26.75 -6.66
N ASP A 630 1.84 26.91 -7.51
CA ASP A 630 1.96 26.15 -8.76
C ASP A 630 2.55 24.77 -8.45
N CYS A 631 1.73 23.72 -8.52
CA CYS A 631 2.13 22.41 -8.02
C CYS A 631 3.02 21.61 -9.00
N PRO A 632 4.05 20.92 -8.49
CA PRO A 632 4.86 20.02 -9.29
C PRO A 632 4.03 18.82 -9.76
N LEU A 633 4.54 18.13 -10.78
CA LEU A 633 3.87 16.96 -11.35
C LEU A 633 3.57 15.91 -10.26
N GLY A 634 2.32 15.47 -10.19
CA GLY A 634 1.85 14.49 -9.21
C GLY A 634 1.23 15.09 -7.95
N TYR A 635 1.25 16.41 -7.79
CA TYR A 635 0.71 17.11 -6.62
C TYR A 635 -0.42 18.08 -7.02
N SER A 636 -1.39 18.28 -6.13
CA SER A 636 -2.52 19.21 -6.28
C SER A 636 -2.92 19.82 -4.92
N GLY A 637 -3.86 20.75 -4.92
CA GLY A 637 -4.27 21.50 -3.73
C GLY A 637 -3.73 22.94 -3.72
N LEU A 638 -4.12 23.73 -2.73
CA LEU A 638 -3.72 25.15 -2.64
C LEU A 638 -2.26 25.33 -2.22
N SER A 639 -1.72 24.35 -1.50
CA SER A 639 -0.34 24.24 -1.02
C SER A 639 0.37 22.98 -1.54
N CYS A 640 -0.16 22.34 -2.59
CA CYS A 640 0.35 21.09 -3.15
C CYS A 640 0.33 19.93 -2.14
N GLU A 641 -0.66 20.00 -1.25
CA GLU A 641 -0.84 19.12 -0.11
C GLU A 641 -1.50 17.79 -0.49
N GLU A 642 -2.13 17.69 -1.66
CA GLU A 642 -2.81 16.50 -2.16
C GLU A 642 -2.03 15.85 -3.30
N CYS A 643 -2.26 14.56 -3.55
CA CYS A 643 -1.78 13.94 -4.78
C CYS A 643 -2.74 14.26 -5.93
N ALA A 644 -2.19 14.65 -7.07
CA ALA A 644 -2.96 14.89 -8.28
C ALA A 644 -3.69 13.62 -8.72
N ALA A 645 -4.78 13.77 -9.46
CA ALA A 645 -5.51 12.64 -10.01
C ALA A 645 -4.57 11.70 -10.79
N GLY A 646 -4.61 10.41 -10.46
CA GLY A 646 -3.69 9.40 -11.03
C GLY A 646 -2.37 9.23 -10.26
N PHE A 647 -2.24 9.82 -9.07
CA PHE A 647 -1.12 9.64 -8.16
C PHE A 647 -1.60 9.27 -6.75
N TYR A 648 -0.80 8.49 -6.02
CA TYR A 648 -1.03 8.13 -4.62
C TYR A 648 0.19 8.43 -3.75
N ARG A 649 -0.03 8.61 -2.44
CA ARG A 649 1.01 9.01 -1.49
C ARG A 649 1.80 7.81 -0.97
N LEU A 650 3.10 7.79 -1.23
CA LEU A 650 4.04 6.79 -0.72
C LEU A 650 4.70 7.28 0.58
N ARG A 651 4.38 6.65 1.72
CA ARG A 651 4.93 7.05 3.04
C ARG A 651 6.31 6.40 3.30
N PRO A 652 7.23 7.07 4.03
CA PRO A 652 8.51 6.48 4.42
C PRO A 652 8.28 5.23 5.29
N GLY A 653 8.70 4.06 4.81
CA GLY A 653 8.57 2.78 5.53
C GLY A 653 7.69 1.70 4.85
N SER A 654 7.08 1.96 3.69
CA SER A 654 6.41 0.90 2.91
C SER A 654 7.42 0.07 2.12
N LEU A 655 7.30 -1.26 2.19
CA LEU A 655 8.15 -2.30 1.57
C LEU A 655 8.05 -2.37 0.03
N THR A 656 8.12 -1.25 -0.69
CA THR A 656 8.09 -1.24 -2.17
C THR A 656 9.39 -0.66 -2.75
N PRO A 657 10.02 -1.35 -3.72
CA PRO A 657 11.20 -0.81 -4.40
C PRO A 657 10.75 0.18 -5.48
N ALA A 658 10.81 1.48 -5.19
CA ALA A 658 10.68 2.53 -6.20
C ALA A 658 12.04 3.22 -6.42
N PRO A 659 12.40 3.54 -7.68
CA PRO A 659 13.69 4.14 -8.01
C PRO A 659 13.79 5.54 -7.41
N ALA A 660 14.94 5.80 -6.78
CA ALA A 660 15.27 7.07 -6.16
C ALA A 660 15.34 8.20 -7.21
N SER A 661 14.26 8.95 -7.37
CA SER A 661 14.33 10.31 -7.92
C SER A 661 14.24 11.30 -6.76
N ARG A 662 15.37 11.94 -6.48
CA ARG A 662 15.56 12.88 -5.37
C ARG A 662 14.75 14.16 -5.61
N VAL A 663 13.72 14.36 -4.79
CA VAL A 663 13.28 15.71 -4.40
C VAL A 663 13.31 15.74 -2.87
N PRO A 664 14.00 16.70 -2.23
CA PRO A 664 13.95 16.85 -0.79
C PRO A 664 12.56 17.39 -0.42
N ILE A 665 11.71 16.53 0.16
CA ILE A 665 10.44 16.95 0.75
C ILE A 665 10.60 16.85 2.27
N ALA A 666 10.04 17.82 2.99
CA ALA A 666 10.02 17.89 4.44
C ALA A 666 9.71 16.52 5.08
N ALA A 667 10.43 16.19 6.15
CA ALA A 667 10.39 14.89 6.79
C ALA A 667 8.94 14.50 7.17
N GLY A 668 8.41 13.44 6.53
CA GLY A 668 7.11 12.83 6.91
C GLY A 668 5.95 13.01 5.92
N MET A 669 6.09 13.79 4.84
CA MET A 669 4.97 14.03 3.90
C MET A 669 4.70 12.91 2.89
N GLY A 670 5.67 12.03 2.62
CA GLY A 670 5.54 10.99 1.59
C GLY A 670 5.52 11.57 0.16
N SER A 671 5.88 10.76 -0.84
CA SER A 671 5.98 11.20 -2.24
C SER A 671 4.74 10.78 -3.04
N CYS A 672 4.18 11.68 -3.85
CA CYS A 672 3.10 11.30 -4.76
C CYS A 672 3.69 10.56 -5.96
N VAL A 673 3.31 9.30 -6.11
CA VAL A 673 3.78 8.41 -7.18
C VAL A 673 2.60 8.00 -8.05
N GLN A 674 2.85 7.82 -9.34
CA GLN A 674 1.79 7.48 -10.29
C GLN A 674 1.14 6.14 -9.94
N CYS A 675 -0.17 6.05 -10.12
CA CYS A 675 -0.95 4.82 -9.93
C CYS A 675 -0.41 3.68 -10.79
N GLN A 676 -0.26 2.48 -10.19
CA GLN A 676 0.27 1.30 -10.85
C GLN A 676 -0.84 0.28 -11.14
N CYS A 677 -1.78 0.64 -12.02
CA CYS A 677 -2.97 -0.17 -12.31
C CYS A 677 -2.80 -1.10 -13.50
N SER A 678 -1.60 -1.65 -13.69
CA SER A 678 -1.28 -2.60 -14.76
C SER A 678 -1.67 -2.17 -16.18
N GLY A 679 -1.85 -0.86 -16.44
CA GLY A 679 -2.31 -0.32 -17.72
C GLY A 679 -3.83 -0.26 -17.91
N HIS A 680 -4.62 -0.76 -16.96
CA HIS A 680 -6.08 -0.90 -17.06
C HIS A 680 -6.87 0.11 -16.22
N SER A 681 -6.18 1.03 -15.54
CA SER A 681 -6.78 2.23 -14.98
C SER A 681 -5.73 3.34 -14.89
N SER A 682 -6.16 4.59 -15.01
CA SER A 682 -5.30 5.77 -14.80
C SER A 682 -5.58 6.45 -13.47
N THR A 683 -6.50 5.91 -12.66
CA THR A 683 -6.95 6.50 -11.41
C THR A 683 -6.92 5.48 -10.30
N CYS A 684 -6.37 5.86 -9.16
CA CYS A 684 -6.35 5.06 -7.95
C CYS A 684 -6.67 5.95 -6.75
N ASP A 685 -7.06 5.31 -5.66
CA ASP A 685 -7.28 5.98 -4.39
C ASP A 685 -5.95 6.59 -3.88
N PRO A 686 -5.91 7.91 -3.56
CA PRO A 686 -4.67 8.61 -3.22
C PRO A 686 -3.96 8.12 -1.96
N GLU A 687 -4.64 7.42 -1.06
CA GLU A 687 -4.08 6.96 0.22
C GLU A 687 -3.83 5.44 0.25
N THR A 688 -4.74 4.65 -0.34
CA THR A 688 -4.68 3.18 -0.31
C THR A 688 -3.96 2.57 -1.51
N SER A 689 -3.69 3.36 -2.56
CA SER A 689 -3.09 2.91 -3.84
C SER A 689 -3.96 1.94 -4.65
N ILE A 690 -5.20 1.69 -4.23
CA ILE A 690 -6.12 0.77 -4.89
C ILE A 690 -6.70 1.42 -6.14
N CYS A 691 -6.56 0.74 -7.26
CA CYS A 691 -7.04 1.19 -8.55
C CYS A 691 -8.56 1.26 -8.60
N GLN A 692 -9.08 2.36 -9.13
CA GLN A 692 -10.50 2.58 -9.27
C GLN A 692 -10.92 2.31 -10.72
N ASN A 693 -12.10 1.72 -10.90
CA ASN A 693 -12.71 1.47 -12.21
C ASN A 693 -11.78 0.74 -13.19
N CYS A 694 -11.24 -0.42 -12.79
CA CYS A 694 -10.47 -1.29 -13.67
C CYS A 694 -11.23 -1.55 -14.98
N GLN A 695 -10.61 -1.20 -16.10
CA GLN A 695 -11.13 -1.39 -17.44
C GLN A 695 -10.77 -2.78 -17.96
N ASP A 696 -11.19 -3.10 -19.19
CA ASP A 696 -10.75 -4.29 -19.92
C ASP A 696 -11.04 -5.63 -19.20
N ASN A 697 -12.13 -5.66 -18.43
CA ASN A 697 -12.55 -6.82 -17.64
C ASN A 697 -11.48 -7.33 -16.66
N THR A 698 -10.68 -6.40 -16.13
CA THR A 698 -9.70 -6.66 -15.07
C THR A 698 -10.29 -6.31 -13.70
N GLU A 699 -9.73 -6.91 -12.66
CA GLU A 699 -10.03 -6.62 -11.26
C GLU A 699 -8.78 -6.82 -10.39
N GLY A 700 -8.92 -6.60 -9.08
CA GLY A 700 -7.81 -6.62 -8.12
C GLY A 700 -7.35 -5.22 -7.75
N ASP A 701 -6.52 -5.10 -6.72
CA ASP A 701 -6.10 -3.80 -6.17
C ASP A 701 -5.29 -2.98 -7.18
N ARG A 702 -4.70 -3.64 -8.18
CA ARG A 702 -3.88 -3.07 -9.26
C ARG A 702 -4.38 -3.46 -10.64
N CYS A 703 -5.64 -3.90 -10.76
CA CYS A 703 -6.21 -4.42 -12.00
C CYS A 703 -5.36 -5.55 -12.61
N GLU A 704 -4.77 -6.38 -11.76
CA GLU A 704 -3.72 -7.34 -12.11
C GLU A 704 -4.23 -8.73 -12.51
N ARG A 705 -5.53 -8.96 -12.42
CA ARG A 705 -6.16 -10.23 -12.79
C ARG A 705 -7.46 -10.00 -13.56
N CYS A 706 -7.93 -11.02 -14.27
CA CYS A 706 -9.22 -10.94 -14.96
C CYS A 706 -10.39 -11.05 -13.97
N ALA A 707 -11.44 -10.29 -14.21
CA ALA A 707 -12.70 -10.36 -13.48
C ALA A 707 -13.37 -11.74 -13.64
N PRO A 708 -14.22 -12.17 -12.70
CA PRO A 708 -14.99 -13.40 -12.79
C PRO A 708 -15.72 -13.51 -14.13
N GLY A 709 -15.55 -14.64 -14.81
CA GLY A 709 -16.10 -14.86 -16.15
C GLY A 709 -15.16 -14.48 -17.30
N PHE A 710 -13.94 -14.04 -16.97
CA PHE A 710 -12.86 -13.79 -17.92
C PHE A 710 -11.59 -14.56 -17.53
N TYR A 711 -10.78 -14.92 -18.52
CA TYR A 711 -9.51 -15.62 -18.36
C TYR A 711 -8.44 -14.99 -19.25
N GLY A 712 -7.18 -15.11 -18.82
CA GLY A 712 -6.02 -14.61 -19.54
C GLY A 712 -4.92 -14.11 -18.61
N VAL A 713 -3.88 -13.53 -19.20
CA VAL A 713 -2.71 -13.01 -18.48
C VAL A 713 -2.63 -11.50 -18.70
N VAL A 714 -2.78 -10.73 -17.62
CA VAL A 714 -2.75 -9.27 -17.64
C VAL A 714 -1.33 -8.76 -17.89
N ARG A 715 -1.14 -8.07 -19.01
CA ARG A 715 0.12 -7.45 -19.48
C ARG A 715 -0.04 -5.96 -19.79
N GLY A 716 -1.25 -5.41 -19.64
CA GLY A 716 -1.58 -4.01 -19.88
C GLY A 716 -2.17 -3.72 -21.26
N PHE A 717 -2.73 -4.72 -21.93
CA PHE A 717 -3.42 -4.58 -23.21
C PHE A 717 -4.92 -4.86 -23.08
N PRO A 718 -5.82 -4.11 -23.76
CA PRO A 718 -7.27 -4.28 -23.63
C PRO A 718 -7.81 -5.70 -23.87
N ASP A 719 -7.09 -6.52 -24.65
CA ASP A 719 -7.50 -7.89 -25.01
C ASP A 719 -6.89 -8.98 -24.10
N ASP A 720 -6.25 -8.60 -22.98
CA ASP A 720 -5.60 -9.56 -22.08
C ASP A 720 -6.60 -10.48 -21.36
N CYS A 721 -7.84 -10.02 -21.14
CA CYS A 721 -8.90 -10.78 -20.48
C CYS A 721 -10.03 -11.13 -21.46
N LYS A 722 -10.12 -12.41 -21.82
CA LYS A 722 -11.12 -12.95 -22.74
C LYS A 722 -12.28 -13.59 -21.98
N PRO A 723 -13.53 -13.48 -22.45
CA PRO A 723 -14.67 -14.12 -21.80
C PRO A 723 -14.56 -15.65 -21.85
N CYS A 724 -14.94 -16.31 -20.75
CA CYS A 724 -15.00 -17.76 -20.69
C CYS A 724 -16.14 -18.29 -21.58
N ALA A 725 -15.87 -19.36 -22.35
CA ALA A 725 -16.90 -20.11 -23.06
C ALA A 725 -17.16 -21.43 -22.31
N CYS A 726 -18.33 -21.55 -21.67
CA CYS A 726 -18.66 -22.71 -20.83
C CYS A 726 -19.96 -23.40 -21.30
N PRO A 727 -20.00 -24.06 -22.46
CA PRO A 727 -18.94 -24.26 -23.46
C PRO A 727 -18.93 -23.24 -24.61
N LEU A 728 -19.97 -22.42 -24.74
CA LEU A 728 -20.04 -21.34 -25.73
C LEU A 728 -20.08 -19.98 -25.03
N THR A 729 -19.70 -18.91 -25.72
CA THR A 729 -19.80 -17.53 -25.20
C THR A 729 -21.21 -16.97 -25.26
N SER A 730 -22.12 -17.61 -26.02
CA SER A 730 -23.52 -17.22 -26.13
C SER A 730 -24.27 -17.49 -24.81
N PRO A 731 -25.08 -16.55 -24.29
CA PRO A 731 -25.79 -16.71 -23.02
C PRO A 731 -26.66 -17.97 -22.92
N GLU A 732 -27.21 -18.43 -24.05
CA GLU A 732 -28.07 -19.63 -24.11
C GLU A 732 -27.32 -20.94 -23.82
N ASN A 733 -25.99 -20.93 -23.96
CA ASN A 733 -25.12 -22.10 -23.84
C ASN A 733 -23.89 -21.81 -22.98
N ASN A 734 -23.93 -20.73 -22.21
CA ASN A 734 -22.92 -20.45 -21.20
C ASN A 734 -23.45 -20.96 -19.85
N PHE A 735 -23.24 -22.24 -19.61
CA PHE A 735 -23.61 -22.93 -18.39
C PHE A 735 -22.58 -22.74 -17.27
N SER A 736 -21.75 -21.70 -17.31
CA SER A 736 -21.02 -21.27 -16.12
C SER A 736 -20.64 -19.80 -16.19
N PRO A 737 -21.10 -18.96 -15.26
CA PRO A 737 -20.79 -17.52 -15.28
C PRO A 737 -19.33 -17.22 -14.91
N THR A 738 -18.57 -18.21 -14.43
CA THR A 738 -17.21 -18.04 -13.91
C THR A 738 -16.29 -19.17 -14.39
N CYS A 739 -15.02 -18.82 -14.62
CA CYS A 739 -13.97 -19.79 -14.89
C CYS A 739 -12.64 -19.35 -14.25
N VAL A 740 -11.70 -20.29 -14.13
CA VAL A 740 -10.35 -20.06 -13.63
C VAL A 740 -9.33 -20.44 -14.69
N THR A 741 -8.26 -19.66 -14.82
CA THR A 741 -7.15 -19.95 -15.73
C THR A 741 -6.43 -21.25 -15.32
N GLU A 742 -6.15 -22.09 -16.31
CA GLU A 742 -5.49 -23.39 -16.17
C GLU A 742 -4.44 -23.52 -17.30
N GLY A 743 -3.38 -22.71 -17.25
CA GLY A 743 -2.35 -22.63 -18.29
C GLY A 743 -2.16 -21.22 -18.85
N ILE A 744 -1.48 -21.08 -20.00
CA ILE A 744 -1.14 -19.79 -20.62
C ILE A 744 -2.30 -19.21 -21.46
N ASP A 745 -3.20 -20.06 -21.97
CA ASP A 745 -4.39 -19.65 -22.76
C ASP A 745 -5.54 -20.67 -22.61
N ASP A 746 -5.65 -21.28 -21.44
CA ASP A 746 -6.64 -22.33 -21.14
C ASP A 746 -7.30 -22.06 -19.78
N TYR A 747 -8.51 -22.57 -19.56
CA TYR A 747 -9.35 -22.29 -18.41
C TYR A 747 -10.31 -23.43 -18.09
N ARG A 748 -10.82 -23.46 -16.86
CA ARG A 748 -11.83 -24.41 -16.38
C ARG A 748 -13.02 -23.67 -15.81
N CYS A 749 -14.22 -24.06 -16.22
CA CYS A 749 -15.46 -23.50 -15.71
C CYS A 749 -15.72 -24.01 -14.29
N THR A 750 -16.10 -23.11 -13.38
CA THR A 750 -16.12 -23.41 -11.93
C THR A 750 -17.49 -23.69 -11.36
N ALA A 751 -18.55 -23.36 -12.08
CA ALA A 751 -19.92 -23.48 -11.61
C ALA A 751 -20.82 -24.09 -12.68
N CYS A 752 -20.62 -25.37 -13.01
CA CYS A 752 -21.54 -26.10 -13.89
C CYS A 752 -22.85 -26.41 -13.13
N PRO A 753 -24.03 -26.07 -13.67
CA PRO A 753 -25.32 -26.41 -13.11
C PRO A 753 -25.53 -27.91 -12.98
N GLU A 754 -26.49 -28.29 -12.15
CA GLU A 754 -26.91 -29.68 -12.02
C GLU A 754 -27.30 -30.26 -13.39
N GLY A 755 -26.77 -31.44 -13.70
CA GLY A 755 -26.94 -32.09 -15.00
C GLY A 755 -25.88 -31.77 -16.04
N TYR A 756 -24.89 -30.92 -15.75
CA TYR A 756 -23.77 -30.59 -16.64
C TYR A 756 -22.44 -30.98 -16.01
N GLU A 757 -21.51 -31.50 -16.81
CA GLU A 757 -20.19 -31.92 -16.39
C GLU A 757 -19.13 -31.72 -17.50
N GLY A 758 -17.85 -31.79 -17.13
CA GLY A 758 -16.72 -31.52 -18.04
C GLY A 758 -15.98 -30.24 -17.66
N LYS A 759 -14.83 -30.00 -18.31
CA LYS A 759 -13.97 -28.85 -18.01
C LYS A 759 -14.64 -27.51 -18.36
N TYR A 760 -15.51 -27.54 -19.36
CA TYR A 760 -16.25 -26.40 -19.91
C TYR A 760 -17.77 -26.56 -19.77
N CYS A 761 -18.25 -27.41 -18.86
CA CYS A 761 -19.67 -27.78 -18.74
C CYS A 761 -20.27 -28.31 -20.07
N GLU A 762 -19.44 -28.99 -20.85
CA GLU A 762 -19.71 -29.31 -22.25
C GLU A 762 -20.42 -30.66 -22.45
N ARG A 763 -20.68 -31.40 -21.37
CA ARG A 763 -21.33 -32.71 -21.40
C ARG A 763 -22.47 -32.76 -20.38
N CYS A 764 -23.44 -33.63 -20.61
CA CYS A 764 -24.48 -33.90 -19.63
C CYS A 764 -23.99 -34.93 -18.59
N ALA A 765 -24.28 -34.65 -17.32
CA ALA A 765 -23.98 -35.54 -16.22
C ALA A 765 -24.82 -36.82 -16.29
N THR A 766 -24.39 -37.86 -15.56
CA THR A 766 -25.09 -39.14 -15.53
C THR A 766 -26.55 -38.98 -15.10
N GLY A 767 -27.49 -39.45 -15.93
CA GLY A 767 -28.94 -39.28 -15.70
C GLY A 767 -29.57 -38.10 -16.45
N TYR A 768 -28.79 -37.35 -17.21
CA TYR A 768 -29.24 -36.27 -18.08
C TYR A 768 -28.87 -36.56 -19.54
N HIS A 769 -29.55 -35.92 -20.49
CA HIS A 769 -29.27 -36.06 -21.93
C HIS A 769 -29.36 -34.74 -22.69
N GLY A 770 -28.63 -34.64 -23.80
CA GLY A 770 -28.58 -33.43 -24.64
C GLY A 770 -27.17 -33.15 -25.18
N ASN A 771 -26.97 -32.00 -25.83
CA ASN A 771 -25.64 -31.58 -26.30
C ASN A 771 -25.38 -30.08 -26.03
N PRO A 772 -24.78 -29.73 -24.88
CA PRO A 772 -24.47 -28.35 -24.50
C PRO A 772 -23.63 -27.55 -25.50
N ARG A 773 -22.90 -28.20 -26.41
CA ARG A 773 -22.06 -27.54 -27.42
C ARG A 773 -22.84 -27.02 -28.63
N MET A 774 -24.13 -27.33 -28.76
CA MET A 774 -24.97 -26.83 -29.85
C MET A 774 -25.79 -25.61 -29.40
N PRO A 775 -25.80 -24.49 -30.16
CA PRO A 775 -26.61 -23.32 -29.85
C PRO A 775 -28.08 -23.68 -29.54
N GLY A 776 -28.59 -23.22 -28.41
CA GLY A 776 -29.95 -23.47 -27.91
C GLY A 776 -30.21 -24.85 -27.28
N SER A 777 -29.24 -25.77 -27.31
CA SER A 777 -29.35 -27.09 -26.68
C SER A 777 -28.89 -27.08 -25.22
N HIS A 778 -29.56 -27.85 -24.37
CA HIS A 778 -29.32 -27.91 -22.93
C HIS A 778 -29.46 -29.36 -22.42
N CYS A 779 -28.97 -29.65 -21.23
CA CYS A 779 -29.12 -30.96 -20.60
C CYS A 779 -30.49 -31.07 -19.93
N GLU A 780 -31.23 -32.13 -20.27
CA GLU A 780 -32.52 -32.46 -19.68
C GLU A 780 -32.45 -33.76 -18.87
N GLU A 781 -33.08 -33.76 -17.69
CA GLU A 781 -33.17 -34.93 -16.82
C GLU A 781 -33.91 -36.08 -17.51
N CYS A 782 -33.39 -37.29 -17.38
CA CYS A 782 -34.02 -38.48 -17.91
C CYS A 782 -35.16 -38.97 -17.02
N LYS A 783 -36.38 -38.77 -17.51
CA LYS A 783 -37.63 -39.19 -16.85
C LYS A 783 -37.93 -40.69 -17.05
N CYS A 784 -36.99 -41.56 -16.69
CA CYS A 784 -37.16 -43.00 -16.81
C CYS A 784 -38.19 -43.53 -15.79
N SER A 785 -39.22 -44.22 -16.28
CA SER A 785 -40.28 -44.80 -15.47
C SER A 785 -39.74 -45.84 -14.48
N LEU A 786 -40.03 -45.66 -13.19
CA LEU A 786 -39.62 -46.57 -12.11
C LEU A 786 -40.16 -48.00 -12.26
N TRP A 787 -41.22 -48.18 -13.05
CA TRP A 787 -41.85 -49.47 -13.29
C TRP A 787 -41.57 -50.07 -14.67
N GLY A 788 -41.36 -49.24 -15.68
CA GLY A 788 -41.14 -49.69 -17.06
C GLY A 788 -39.70 -49.61 -17.54
N ALA A 789 -38.79 -48.90 -16.85
CA ALA A 789 -37.37 -48.85 -17.17
C ALA A 789 -36.53 -49.80 -16.28
N LEU A 790 -35.43 -50.30 -16.82
CA LEU A 790 -34.38 -51.01 -16.07
C LEU A 790 -33.56 -50.03 -15.22
N PRO A 791 -33.00 -50.46 -14.08
CA PRO A 791 -32.11 -49.62 -13.28
C PRO A 791 -30.86 -49.23 -14.08
N GLY A 792 -30.58 -47.93 -14.19
CA GLY A 792 -29.42 -47.39 -14.89
C GLY A 792 -29.72 -46.05 -15.58
N PRO A 793 -28.68 -45.34 -16.04
CA PRO A 793 -28.85 -44.09 -16.76
C PRO A 793 -29.45 -44.33 -18.16
N CYS A 794 -30.19 -43.33 -18.65
CA CYS A 794 -30.61 -43.22 -20.04
C CYS A 794 -29.42 -43.02 -20.99
N ASP A 795 -29.68 -43.13 -22.29
CA ASP A 795 -28.72 -42.70 -23.31
C ASP A 795 -28.44 -41.18 -23.22
N PRO A 796 -27.17 -40.74 -23.14
CA PRO A 796 -26.79 -39.35 -22.86
C PRO A 796 -27.04 -38.37 -24.03
N VAL A 797 -27.34 -38.85 -25.23
CA VAL A 797 -27.61 -37.98 -26.40
C VAL A 797 -29.10 -37.97 -26.73
N THR A 798 -29.73 -39.15 -26.73
CA THR A 798 -31.11 -39.34 -27.14
C THR A 798 -32.11 -39.29 -25.97
N GLY A 799 -31.64 -39.52 -24.74
CA GLY A 799 -32.47 -39.64 -23.54
C GLY A 799 -33.30 -40.91 -23.48
N GLN A 800 -32.99 -41.91 -24.32
CA GLN A 800 -33.72 -43.16 -24.35
C GLN A 800 -33.42 -43.99 -23.11
N CYS A 801 -34.45 -44.27 -22.33
CA CYS A 801 -34.38 -45.18 -21.20
C CYS A 801 -34.38 -46.64 -21.68
N ARG A 802 -33.69 -47.51 -20.94
CA ARG A 802 -33.66 -48.95 -21.24
C ARG A 802 -34.95 -49.60 -20.73
N CYS A 803 -35.90 -49.86 -21.62
CA CYS A 803 -37.21 -50.38 -21.23
C CYS A 803 -37.15 -51.87 -20.84
N ARG A 804 -37.96 -52.23 -19.84
CA ARG A 804 -38.26 -53.61 -19.48
C ARG A 804 -39.15 -54.24 -20.57
N VAL A 805 -39.12 -55.56 -20.65
CA VAL A 805 -39.94 -56.33 -21.59
C VAL A 805 -41.42 -55.97 -21.42
N GLY A 806 -42.07 -55.58 -22.51
CA GLY A 806 -43.48 -55.14 -22.53
C GLY A 806 -43.71 -53.64 -22.30
N ALA A 807 -42.68 -52.86 -21.97
CA ALA A 807 -42.72 -51.38 -21.90
C ALA A 807 -42.04 -50.73 -23.12
N SER A 808 -42.50 -49.55 -23.50
CA SER A 808 -42.06 -48.79 -24.68
C SER A 808 -42.14 -47.28 -24.44
N GLY A 809 -41.64 -46.49 -25.40
CA GLY A 809 -41.52 -45.03 -25.28
C GLY A 809 -40.13 -44.60 -24.76
N LYS A 810 -39.82 -43.30 -24.89
CA LYS A 810 -38.53 -42.73 -24.49
C LYS A 810 -38.26 -42.85 -22.99
N SER A 811 -39.29 -42.63 -22.18
CA SER A 811 -39.32 -42.76 -20.72
C SER A 811 -39.69 -44.17 -20.23
N CYS A 812 -40.05 -45.10 -21.12
CA CYS A 812 -40.56 -46.42 -20.77
C CYS A 812 -41.83 -46.40 -19.90
N ASP A 813 -42.71 -45.43 -20.09
CA ASP A 813 -43.96 -45.23 -19.36
C ASP A 813 -45.20 -45.76 -20.10
N GLN A 814 -45.03 -46.33 -21.29
CA GLN A 814 -46.10 -46.91 -22.09
C GLN A 814 -45.96 -48.42 -22.17
N CYS A 815 -47.08 -49.15 -22.23
CA CYS A 815 -47.06 -50.58 -22.53
C CYS A 815 -47.10 -50.81 -24.03
N MET A 816 -46.33 -51.80 -24.50
CA MET A 816 -46.36 -52.25 -25.89
C MET A 816 -47.74 -52.84 -26.23
N ASP A 817 -48.10 -52.86 -27.51
CA ASP A 817 -49.36 -53.45 -27.96
C ASP A 817 -49.57 -54.87 -27.38
N ARG A 818 -50.81 -55.14 -26.94
CA ARG A 818 -51.22 -56.35 -26.20
C ARG A 818 -50.68 -56.50 -24.78
N HIS A 819 -50.16 -55.42 -24.18
CA HIS A 819 -49.80 -55.38 -22.76
C HIS A 819 -50.60 -54.30 -22.02
N VAL A 820 -51.06 -54.59 -20.81
CA VAL A 820 -51.85 -53.66 -19.96
C VAL A 820 -51.16 -53.42 -18.62
N CYS A 821 -51.34 -52.23 -18.07
CA CYS A 821 -50.73 -51.82 -16.81
C CYS A 821 -51.54 -52.39 -15.63
N GLY A 822 -50.96 -53.37 -14.91
CA GLY A 822 -51.63 -54.08 -13.81
C GLY A 822 -50.79 -54.14 -12.52
N PRO A 823 -51.41 -54.28 -11.33
CA PRO A 823 -50.68 -54.47 -10.08
C PRO A 823 -50.06 -55.88 -10.01
N LYS A 824 -48.81 -55.98 -9.53
CA LYS A 824 -48.18 -57.28 -9.25
C LYS A 824 -48.84 -57.96 -8.06
N THR A 825 -49.09 -59.27 -8.20
CA THR A 825 -49.52 -60.14 -7.11
C THR A 825 -48.44 -60.24 -6.03
N GLN A 826 -48.86 -59.84 -4.82
CA GLN A 826 -48.25 -59.98 -3.48
C GLN A 826 -46.84 -59.41 -3.23
N HIS A 827 -46.84 -58.39 -2.36
CA HIS A 827 -45.77 -57.82 -1.53
C HIS A 827 -44.98 -56.57 -1.95
N VAL A 828 -45.17 -55.97 -3.12
CA VAL A 828 -44.71 -54.57 -3.36
C VAL A 828 -45.67 -53.87 -4.33
N GLN A 829 -46.24 -52.72 -3.95
CA GLN A 829 -47.02 -51.84 -4.85
C GLN A 829 -46.10 -51.22 -5.91
N ARG A 830 -45.81 -51.96 -7.00
CA ARG A 830 -45.25 -51.40 -8.23
C ARG A 830 -46.07 -51.91 -9.42
N GLN A 831 -46.53 -50.96 -10.26
CA GLN A 831 -47.19 -51.22 -11.54
C GLN A 831 -46.22 -51.95 -12.50
N SER A 832 -46.71 -52.70 -13.49
CA SER A 832 -45.88 -53.26 -14.57
C SER A 832 -46.73 -53.62 -15.79
N CYS A 833 -46.16 -53.55 -17.00
CA CYS A 833 -46.83 -54.03 -18.22
C CYS A 833 -46.89 -55.56 -18.23
N GLN A 834 -48.09 -56.11 -18.29
CA GLN A 834 -48.33 -57.55 -18.39
C GLN A 834 -49.03 -57.87 -19.70
N THR A 835 -48.71 -59.02 -20.32
CA THR A 835 -49.40 -59.52 -21.50
C THR A 835 -50.89 -59.68 -21.21
N ALA A 836 -51.74 -59.10 -22.05
CA ALA A 836 -53.19 -59.25 -21.96
C ALA A 836 -53.56 -60.70 -22.35
N ASP A 837 -53.87 -61.54 -21.37
CA ASP A 837 -54.45 -62.85 -21.63
C ASP A 837 -55.86 -62.65 -22.21
N THR A 838 -56.04 -63.01 -23.48
CA THR A 838 -57.36 -63.16 -24.10
C THR A 838 -58.13 -64.25 -23.38
N LYS A 839 -59.14 -63.87 -22.61
CA LYS A 839 -60.26 -64.72 -22.25
C LYS A 839 -61.54 -64.19 -22.86
#